data_AF-A0A1G2SFY0-F1
#
_entry.id   AF-A0A1G2SFY0-F1
#
_cell.length_a   1.000
_cell.length_b   1.000
_cell.length_c   1.000
_cell.angle_alpha   90.00
_cell.angle_beta   90.00
_cell.angle_gamma   90.00
#
_symmetry.space_group_name_H-M   'P 1'
#
loop_
_entity.id
_entity.type
_entity.pdbx_description
1 polymer ?
#
loop_
_entity_poly.entity_id
_entity_poly.type
_entity_poly.pdbx_seq_one_letter_code
_entity_poly.pdbx_strand_id
1 'polypeptide(L)'
;MMKAPRFLAVFLVTMVASFGVAYTQAEAAPIKILSNSYHASGNVSSTITQLLGRAYTSDEFVIHMTSTDSSYAGNSVSAAISTSATRYNLSSVVVPNQAPYNLYTSSFTGYPGDTVNEYNYSATYDIANNYAFSNSPATAWTAVPPAFFIAPGITSYPSSYGVEWKLDQTIFCSTSLSCLTGANAGMISVLRYLHSTSTPAWNWFDTKAALRQTGTNWATGYDRTTYGFGQVNYTTANALTSSQILLQPPAVTVATSTGRISFTVYPFKQTRRVKEVLFQFPSNPGFQADELTLAGIEALGGTKITEYAGTTATTTTPFFTAITNAYFVWLTADNATDASASFSRIDTYAIKGPASQNEVHFNSAFDITSPANNAMSVTQSPTFAWDAADSYLGISKYQLFIDGVLDKDNIAGTSATPTSNLSEGTHTWYVKAINGGGNATTTTSTPIININTAYSAGYTFYVDNVLGSDNNTGTQALPWATLVKAGNTALAGDTVVIIKNAGVPYRETLATFNNGTSGSLITFRGVDASSKPEIWGITGISSGWSVYGGGNASTYQYATTTEVKVLATGASIALLTKKTQGSAAATLNPGEWFWVSDVLYYRLASGEVMGSIQIEAASRDFGVSSSEDYILFQNLIVRYANLAAFYLVGSTAVAQGVEAYDSYEGMDIGGSNITVRYSIVARNVTDGINLPYPANSRTYNSLVYGNGTIGLMFSAFTGTVLTIKNVIAVANSSYSFGKGWIFGAPTFVTGNNLWDLAGDATWDTNKGTSNQELIDPLLISPASNNFALEPLSPAIDTGTTGSGATTDILGNPIYGTPDIGPYEYQPPYTIGTHDIDITGPVRLYSNGKYRYTSATTTGTSASFNVTPVGGFPSGDYSEFLNISISTWNTSGDYAKTWTETSTTATSTLHTIGNLKANTYYNILVDSTQYASMLTDGSGQGTFTYAGGYSTHTFDVTEDTGTPVAATATPAAAVSSSSQTFTWAAASDPSGIAKYQLYTDGALKVDDITGTQTEATGFSCGTHTWYIRAIDNAGNSTDTSTQSFDVTCAGGIFTGPASSLPGYVAPRMQTVTEGVVTYLDIPVTPVSTATPTTPTAIQSTASATPSFVRTLKRGSKGNDVTLLQTFLKKDLTLYPEGLVTSFFGPATERAIQRFQKKYNIVSSGTPTTTGYGALGPKTRKALQGLVAE
;
A
#
# COMPACT_ATOMS: atom_id res chain seq x y z
N MET A 1 -54.42 19.64 -25.04
CA MET A 1 -53.98 18.34 -25.60
C MET A 1 -53.15 17.65 -24.51
N MET A 2 -53.52 16.46 -24.02
CA MET A 2 -53.10 15.14 -24.54
C MET A 2 -51.56 15.01 -24.52
N LYS A 3 -50.92 14.36 -23.53
CA LYS A 3 -50.92 12.93 -23.09
C LYS A 3 -50.34 11.95 -24.13
N ALA A 4 -49.29 11.23 -23.71
CA ALA A 4 -48.64 10.09 -24.39
C ALA A 4 -47.93 10.48 -25.74
N PRO A 5 -47.18 9.58 -26.43
CA PRO A 5 -46.95 8.15 -26.17
C PRO A 5 -45.49 7.63 -26.39
N ARG A 6 -45.43 6.29 -26.44
CA ARG A 6 -44.40 5.32 -26.90
C ARG A 6 -43.69 5.60 -28.25
N PHE A 7 -42.77 4.67 -28.58
CA PHE A 7 -42.18 4.30 -29.90
C PHE A 7 -40.94 5.10 -30.35
N LEU A 8 -40.02 4.58 -31.19
CA LEU A 8 -40.07 3.62 -32.33
C LEU A 8 -38.83 2.68 -32.28
N ALA A 9 -38.82 1.35 -32.56
CA ALA A 9 -39.29 0.48 -33.66
C ALA A 9 -38.41 0.57 -34.95
N VAL A 10 -38.38 -0.37 -35.93
CA VAL A 10 -39.41 -1.27 -36.52
C VAL A 10 -38.80 -2.59 -37.06
N PHE A 11 -39.68 -3.50 -37.53
CA PHE A 11 -39.53 -4.72 -38.36
C PHE A 11 -39.54 -6.07 -37.61
N LEU A 12 -39.99 -7.22 -38.15
CA LEU A 12 -41.15 -7.68 -38.99
C LEU A 12 -40.91 -9.23 -39.24
N VAL A 13 -41.76 -10.16 -39.71
CA VAL A 13 -43.19 -10.38 -40.10
C VAL A 13 -43.37 -11.95 -40.21
N THR A 14 -44.50 -12.69 -40.19
CA THR A 14 -45.94 -12.51 -40.47
C THR A 14 -46.83 -13.54 -39.70
N MET A 15 -48.14 -13.53 -40.00
CA MET A 15 -49.22 -14.55 -39.96
C MET A 15 -48.85 -16.06 -39.89
N VAL A 16 -49.70 -16.98 -39.38
CA VAL A 16 -51.17 -17.15 -39.57
C VAL A 16 -51.96 -17.36 -38.25
N ALA A 17 -53.30 -17.30 -38.29
CA ALA A 17 -54.19 -17.27 -37.12
C ALA A 17 -55.14 -18.48 -36.97
N SER A 18 -55.74 -18.60 -35.78
CA SER A 18 -57.03 -19.24 -35.45
C SER A 18 -57.25 -20.73 -35.78
N PHE A 19 -57.40 -21.57 -34.74
CA PHE A 19 -58.48 -22.58 -34.66
C PHE A 19 -58.72 -23.01 -33.20
N GLY A 20 -59.90 -23.55 -32.91
CA GLY A 20 -60.24 -24.21 -31.64
C GLY A 20 -60.56 -25.71 -31.85
N VAL A 21 -61.45 -26.25 -31.01
CA VAL A 21 -61.92 -27.66 -30.97
C VAL A 21 -61.00 -28.63 -30.19
N ALA A 22 -61.30 -28.76 -28.89
CA ALA A 22 -61.76 -29.95 -28.15
C ALA A 22 -61.26 -31.39 -28.48
N TYR A 23 -61.65 -32.32 -27.59
CA TYR A 23 -61.37 -33.77 -27.45
C TYR A 23 -60.20 -34.09 -26.48
N THR A 24 -60.36 -34.94 -25.45
CA THR A 24 -61.48 -35.80 -24.98
C THR A 24 -61.73 -35.70 -23.46
N GLN A 25 -62.87 -36.20 -22.97
CA GLN A 25 -63.05 -36.60 -21.57
C GLN A 25 -62.55 -38.05 -21.36
N ALA A 26 -61.74 -38.29 -20.33
CA ALA A 26 -61.40 -39.58 -19.70
C ALA A 26 -60.36 -39.27 -18.60
N GLU A 27 -60.45 -39.67 -17.33
CA GLU A 27 -61.52 -40.34 -16.54
C GLU A 27 -61.59 -39.69 -15.13
N ALA A 28 -62.57 -40.06 -14.32
CA ALA A 28 -62.63 -39.64 -12.92
C ALA A 28 -61.67 -40.49 -12.05
N ALA A 29 -60.42 -40.04 -11.88
CA ALA A 29 -59.42 -40.76 -11.09
C ALA A 29 -58.37 -39.82 -10.44
N PRO A 30 -57.77 -40.21 -9.30
CA PRO A 30 -58.38 -40.80 -8.11
C PRO A 30 -58.41 -39.77 -6.96
N ILE A 31 -59.16 -40.03 -5.89
CA ILE A 31 -59.00 -39.25 -4.64
C ILE A 31 -57.64 -39.60 -4.03
N LYS A 32 -56.66 -38.71 -4.19
CA LYS A 32 -55.30 -38.88 -3.68
C LYS A 32 -55.27 -38.78 -2.15
N ILE A 33 -54.84 -39.84 -1.48
CA ILE A 33 -54.21 -39.70 -0.16
C ILE A 33 -52.82 -39.09 -0.43
N LEU A 34 -52.58 -37.88 0.07
CA LEU A 34 -51.31 -37.18 -0.13
C LEU A 34 -50.22 -37.79 0.74
N SER A 35 -49.12 -38.21 0.11
CA SER A 35 -47.95 -38.85 0.76
C SER A 35 -47.32 -38.02 1.88
N ASN A 36 -47.54 -36.71 1.88
CA ASN A 36 -46.88 -35.76 2.77
C ASN A 36 -47.57 -35.65 4.14
N SER A 37 -48.75 -36.26 4.32
CA SER A 37 -49.57 -36.16 5.54
C SER A 37 -49.44 -37.35 6.50
N TYR A 38 -48.58 -38.34 6.19
CA TYR A 38 -48.43 -39.58 6.97
C TYR A 38 -48.00 -39.35 8.43
N HIS A 39 -47.31 -38.23 8.70
CA HIS A 39 -46.86 -37.84 10.04
C HIS A 39 -48.00 -37.39 10.98
N ALA A 40 -49.19 -37.05 10.47
CA ALA A 40 -50.31 -36.63 11.32
C ALA A 40 -51.10 -37.85 11.85
N SER A 41 -51.58 -38.71 10.95
CA SER A 41 -52.42 -39.87 11.32
C SER A 41 -51.68 -40.88 12.20
N GLY A 42 -50.43 -41.19 11.87
CA GLY A 42 -49.59 -42.09 12.67
C GLY A 42 -49.35 -41.58 14.09
N ASN A 43 -49.06 -40.28 14.25
CA ASN A 43 -48.85 -39.69 15.57
C ASN A 43 -50.15 -39.57 16.39
N VAL A 44 -51.28 -39.23 15.76
CA VAL A 44 -52.58 -39.20 16.46
C VAL A 44 -52.97 -40.60 16.97
N SER A 45 -52.90 -41.62 16.11
CA SER A 45 -53.24 -43.01 16.50
C SER A 45 -52.25 -43.58 17.54
N SER A 46 -50.95 -43.29 17.40
CA SER A 46 -49.93 -43.64 18.39
C SER A 46 -50.18 -42.95 19.74
N THR A 47 -50.52 -41.66 19.74
CA THR A 47 -50.82 -40.90 20.98
C THR A 47 -52.06 -41.43 21.68
N ILE A 48 -53.13 -41.75 20.93
CA ILE A 48 -54.33 -42.40 21.46
C ILE A 48 -53.98 -43.77 22.07
N THR A 49 -53.20 -44.59 21.36
CA THR A 49 -52.76 -45.91 21.82
C THR A 49 -51.94 -45.84 23.11
N GLN A 50 -50.96 -44.93 23.17
CA GLN A 50 -50.09 -44.76 24.35
C GLN A 50 -50.83 -44.20 25.57
N LEU A 51 -51.70 -43.19 25.38
CA LEU A 51 -52.45 -42.60 26.49
C LEU A 51 -53.56 -43.53 27.00
N LEU A 52 -54.21 -44.30 26.13
CA LEU A 52 -55.29 -45.22 26.52
C LEU A 52 -54.80 -46.60 26.99
N GLY A 53 -53.54 -46.97 26.69
CA GLY A 53 -52.92 -48.21 27.17
C GLY A 53 -53.29 -49.47 26.37
N ARG A 54 -53.93 -49.31 25.20
CA ARG A 54 -54.25 -50.40 24.26
C ARG A 54 -54.33 -49.86 22.83
N ALA A 55 -54.08 -50.71 21.85
CA ALA A 55 -54.28 -50.39 20.43
C ALA A 55 -55.78 -50.39 20.04
N TYR A 56 -56.11 -49.64 19.00
CA TYR A 56 -57.43 -49.53 18.36
C TYR A 56 -57.26 -49.70 16.84
N THR A 57 -58.32 -50.01 16.09
CA THR A 57 -58.24 -50.22 14.62
C THR A 57 -58.66 -48.98 13.81
N SER A 58 -58.40 -49.02 12.50
CA SER A 58 -58.76 -47.97 11.53
C SER A 58 -60.27 -47.74 11.34
N ASP A 59 -61.09 -48.60 11.94
CA ASP A 59 -62.50 -48.74 11.60
C ASP A 59 -63.41 -48.17 12.71
N GLU A 60 -62.81 -47.83 13.85
CA GLU A 60 -63.48 -47.21 15.01
C GLU A 60 -63.55 -45.68 14.90
N PHE A 61 -62.67 -45.02 14.13
CA PHE A 61 -62.63 -43.56 13.98
C PHE A 61 -62.26 -43.15 12.54
N VAL A 62 -62.97 -42.17 11.96
CA VAL A 62 -62.63 -41.59 10.65
C VAL A 62 -62.12 -40.15 10.82
N ILE A 63 -60.99 -39.83 10.19
CA ILE A 63 -60.35 -38.51 10.24
C ILE A 63 -60.42 -37.86 8.86
N HIS A 64 -60.91 -36.62 8.80
CA HIS A 64 -61.11 -35.84 7.58
C HIS A 64 -60.23 -34.59 7.56
N MET A 65 -59.59 -34.34 6.41
CA MET A 65 -58.69 -33.20 6.17
C MET A 65 -58.92 -32.63 4.76
N THR A 66 -58.76 -31.30 4.61
CA THR A 66 -58.85 -30.58 3.32
C THR A 66 -57.46 -30.19 2.80
N SER A 67 -57.27 -30.23 1.47
CA SER A 67 -56.01 -29.83 0.81
C SER A 67 -55.78 -28.31 0.87
N THR A 68 -54.53 -27.88 0.96
CA THR A 68 -54.11 -26.46 1.01
C THR A 68 -53.75 -25.86 -0.35
N ASP A 69 -53.56 -26.67 -1.40
CA ASP A 69 -53.12 -26.21 -2.73
C ASP A 69 -54.29 -25.95 -3.69
N SER A 70 -54.95 -24.78 -3.57
CA SER A 70 -55.51 -23.99 -4.69
C SER A 70 -56.25 -22.74 -4.22
N SER A 71 -56.33 -21.72 -5.08
CA SER A 71 -56.93 -20.41 -4.80
C SER A 71 -58.48 -20.36 -4.89
N TYR A 72 -59.16 -21.49 -4.65
CA TYR A 72 -60.62 -21.60 -4.62
C TYR A 72 -61.09 -22.43 -3.42
N ALA A 73 -61.00 -21.85 -2.22
CA ALA A 73 -61.62 -22.40 -1.02
C ALA A 73 -63.14 -22.17 -1.05
N GLY A 74 -63.93 -23.25 -1.04
CA GLY A 74 -65.39 -23.19 -0.98
C GLY A 74 -65.99 -24.40 -0.28
N ASN A 75 -66.69 -24.15 0.83
CA ASN A 75 -67.61 -25.06 1.51
C ASN A 75 -67.02 -26.41 1.98
N SER A 76 -66.05 -26.34 2.89
CA SER A 76 -65.42 -27.49 3.55
C SER A 76 -66.43 -28.45 4.20
N VAL A 77 -67.39 -27.93 4.98
CA VAL A 77 -68.39 -28.76 5.69
C VAL A 77 -69.41 -29.34 4.72
N SER A 78 -69.88 -28.58 3.72
CA SER A 78 -70.89 -29.06 2.76
C SER A 78 -70.38 -30.23 1.90
N ALA A 79 -69.08 -30.29 1.61
CA ALA A 79 -68.45 -31.43 0.92
C ALA A 79 -68.31 -32.69 1.81
N ALA A 80 -68.39 -32.55 3.14
CA ALA A 80 -68.39 -33.67 4.08
C ALA A 80 -69.72 -34.43 4.08
N ILE A 81 -70.84 -33.70 4.10
CA ILE A 81 -72.21 -34.26 4.12
C ILE A 81 -72.78 -34.61 2.73
N SER A 82 -71.98 -34.53 1.66
CA SER A 82 -72.41 -34.96 0.34
C SER A 82 -72.62 -36.49 0.26
N THR A 83 -73.84 -36.91 -0.09
CA THR A 83 -74.22 -38.32 -0.24
C THR A 83 -73.67 -38.99 -1.50
N SER A 84 -73.07 -38.23 -2.43
CA SER A 84 -72.55 -38.72 -3.72
C SER A 84 -71.04 -38.97 -3.76
N ALA A 85 -70.33 -38.82 -2.62
CA ALA A 85 -68.88 -38.99 -2.55
C ALA A 85 -68.45 -40.35 -1.97
N THR A 86 -67.89 -41.23 -2.78
CA THR A 86 -67.28 -42.50 -2.32
C THR A 86 -65.98 -42.23 -1.57
N ARG A 87 -65.83 -42.75 -0.34
CA ARG A 87 -64.68 -42.51 0.54
C ARG A 87 -63.89 -43.80 0.77
N TYR A 88 -62.58 -43.68 0.98
CA TYR A 88 -61.65 -44.81 1.17
C TYR A 88 -60.78 -44.61 2.42
N ASN A 89 -60.40 -45.69 3.10
CA ASN A 89 -59.46 -45.65 4.24
C ASN A 89 -57.98 -45.65 3.80
N LEU A 90 -57.07 -45.65 4.77
CA LEU A 90 -55.60 -45.67 4.56
C LEU A 90 -55.07 -46.93 3.84
N SER A 91 -55.90 -47.95 3.64
CA SER A 91 -55.59 -49.17 2.87
C SER A 91 -56.34 -49.22 1.52
N SER A 92 -56.88 -48.09 1.06
CA SER A 92 -57.65 -47.96 -0.19
C SER A 92 -58.92 -48.81 -0.25
N VAL A 93 -59.52 -49.15 0.90
CA VAL A 93 -60.80 -49.87 1.01
C VAL A 93 -61.94 -48.87 1.19
N VAL A 94 -63.07 -49.05 0.48
CA VAL A 94 -64.25 -48.18 0.62
C VAL A 94 -64.80 -48.26 2.04
N VAL A 95 -65.03 -47.11 2.67
CA VAL A 95 -65.64 -47.01 4.01
C VAL A 95 -67.09 -46.51 3.96
N PRO A 96 -67.98 -46.97 4.87
CA PRO A 96 -69.34 -46.45 4.99
C PRO A 96 -69.36 -44.95 5.28
N ASN A 97 -70.40 -44.26 4.82
CA ASN A 97 -70.49 -42.79 4.89
C ASN A 97 -70.82 -42.24 6.31
N GLN A 98 -70.91 -43.12 7.32
CA GLN A 98 -71.09 -42.80 8.73
C GLN A 98 -70.33 -43.82 9.59
N ALA A 99 -69.18 -43.44 10.14
CA ALA A 99 -68.54 -44.14 11.25
C ALA A 99 -69.10 -43.62 12.59
N PRO A 100 -69.00 -44.37 13.71
CA PRO A 100 -69.52 -43.92 15.01
C PRO A 100 -68.82 -42.68 15.56
N TYR A 101 -67.58 -42.37 15.12
CA TYR A 101 -66.84 -41.17 15.48
C TYR A 101 -66.15 -40.59 14.25
N ASN A 102 -66.48 -39.34 13.90
CA ASN A 102 -65.94 -38.62 12.74
C ASN A 102 -65.24 -37.33 13.23
N LEU A 103 -63.96 -37.19 12.92
CA LEU A 103 -63.09 -36.10 13.39
C LEU A 103 -62.67 -35.23 12.20
N TYR A 104 -62.86 -33.91 12.30
CA TYR A 104 -62.53 -32.97 11.23
C TYR A 104 -61.48 -31.96 11.70
N THR A 105 -60.50 -31.68 10.85
CA THR A 105 -59.43 -30.70 11.13
C THR A 105 -59.16 -29.83 9.90
N SER A 106 -59.21 -28.51 10.05
CA SER A 106 -58.82 -27.54 9.02
C SER A 106 -57.61 -26.72 9.47
N SER A 107 -56.84 -26.21 8.49
CA SER A 107 -55.74 -25.28 8.71
C SER A 107 -55.72 -24.23 7.59
N PHE A 108 -55.83 -22.95 7.96
CA PHE A 108 -55.75 -21.87 6.99
C PHE A 108 -55.27 -20.55 7.59
N THR A 109 -54.55 -19.77 6.80
CA THR A 109 -54.05 -18.44 7.20
C THR A 109 -54.55 -17.37 6.23
N GLY A 110 -55.65 -16.70 6.60
CA GLY A 110 -55.96 -15.36 6.09
C GLY A 110 -56.84 -15.23 4.83
N TYR A 111 -58.11 -15.64 4.89
CA TYR A 111 -59.19 -15.01 4.10
C TYR A 111 -60.55 -15.17 4.82
N PRO A 112 -61.55 -14.29 4.63
CA PRO A 112 -62.73 -14.22 5.51
C PRO A 112 -63.88 -15.15 5.05
N GLY A 113 -63.61 -16.45 4.93
CA GLY A 113 -64.57 -17.44 4.40
C GLY A 113 -65.58 -17.98 5.42
N ASP A 114 -65.08 -18.45 6.57
CA ASP A 114 -65.84 -19.30 7.49
C ASP A 114 -66.89 -18.49 8.29
N THR A 115 -68.17 -18.84 8.13
CA THR A 115 -69.28 -18.09 8.74
C THR A 115 -69.82 -18.76 10.01
N VAL A 116 -70.52 -17.99 10.85
CA VAL A 116 -71.27 -18.49 12.03
C VAL A 116 -72.20 -19.66 11.70
N ASN A 117 -72.63 -19.79 10.44
CA ASN A 117 -73.43 -20.92 9.98
C ASN A 117 -72.65 -22.26 10.05
N GLU A 118 -71.35 -22.31 9.74
CA GLU A 118 -70.57 -23.57 9.78
C GLU A 118 -70.28 -24.04 11.22
N TYR A 119 -70.13 -23.09 12.16
CA TYR A 119 -70.14 -23.37 13.59
C TYR A 119 -71.48 -23.99 14.02
N ASN A 120 -72.59 -23.38 13.62
CA ASN A 120 -73.93 -23.91 13.89
C ASN A 120 -74.16 -25.29 13.22
N TYR A 121 -73.68 -25.52 12.00
CA TYR A 121 -73.73 -26.83 11.34
C TYR A 121 -72.94 -27.89 12.12
N SER A 122 -71.71 -27.57 12.57
CA SER A 122 -70.90 -28.50 13.37
C SER A 122 -71.61 -28.91 14.67
N ALA A 123 -72.29 -27.95 15.32
CA ALA A 123 -73.09 -28.18 16.52
C ALA A 123 -74.48 -28.83 16.28
N THR A 124 -74.95 -28.90 15.01
CA THR A 124 -76.26 -29.48 14.64
C THR A 124 -76.15 -30.94 14.16
N TYR A 125 -74.98 -31.36 13.69
CA TYR A 125 -74.74 -32.67 13.09
C TYR A 125 -73.70 -33.53 13.87
N ASP A 126 -73.52 -33.24 15.16
CA ASP A 126 -72.62 -33.95 16.09
C ASP A 126 -71.15 -34.09 15.60
N ILE A 127 -70.59 -33.00 15.07
CA ILE A 127 -69.24 -32.98 14.48
C ILE A 127 -68.20 -32.36 15.42
N ALA A 128 -67.17 -33.13 15.77
CA ALA A 128 -65.98 -32.62 16.47
C ALA A 128 -65.02 -31.97 15.48
N ASN A 129 -64.69 -30.68 15.70
CA ASN A 129 -64.06 -29.82 14.70
C ASN A 129 -62.95 -28.93 15.30
N ASN A 130 -61.89 -28.68 14.54
CA ASN A 130 -60.66 -28.01 14.98
C ASN A 130 -60.30 -26.84 14.05
N TYR A 131 -60.24 -25.61 14.58
CA TYR A 131 -60.04 -24.37 13.83
C TYR A 131 -58.69 -23.70 14.15
N ALA A 132 -57.68 -23.93 13.31
CA ALA A 132 -56.43 -23.16 13.37
C ALA A 132 -56.61 -21.73 12.79
N PHE A 133 -57.16 -20.81 13.58
CA PHE A 133 -57.31 -19.39 13.22
C PHE A 133 -56.09 -18.55 13.60
N SER A 134 -55.77 -17.52 12.80
CA SER A 134 -54.74 -16.52 13.10
C SER A 134 -55.28 -15.10 12.93
N ASN A 135 -55.34 -14.31 14.00
CA ASN A 135 -55.69 -12.89 13.89
C ASN A 135 -54.56 -12.08 13.24
N SER A 136 -54.81 -11.48 12.07
CA SER A 136 -53.90 -10.49 11.48
C SER A 136 -54.09 -9.13 12.17
N PRO A 137 -53.04 -8.39 12.58
CA PRO A 137 -53.17 -7.18 13.41
C PRO A 137 -53.98 -5.99 12.82
N ALA A 138 -54.46 -6.09 11.58
CA ALA A 138 -54.96 -4.96 10.80
C ALA A 138 -56.42 -4.55 11.07
N THR A 139 -57.26 -5.39 11.68
CA THR A 139 -58.70 -5.08 11.89
C THR A 139 -59.26 -5.64 13.20
N ALA A 140 -59.79 -4.78 14.06
CA ALA A 140 -60.49 -5.17 15.28
C ALA A 140 -61.95 -5.55 14.98
N TRP A 141 -62.28 -6.84 15.07
CA TRP A 141 -63.64 -7.37 14.94
C TRP A 141 -64.20 -7.82 16.30
N THR A 142 -65.49 -7.55 16.54
CA THR A 142 -66.13 -7.70 17.87
C THR A 142 -66.80 -9.06 18.10
N ALA A 143 -66.77 -9.97 17.12
CA ALA A 143 -67.26 -11.33 17.24
C ALA A 143 -66.38 -12.29 16.43
N VAL A 144 -65.59 -13.11 17.13
CA VAL A 144 -64.74 -14.17 16.55
C VAL A 144 -65.06 -15.48 17.27
N PRO A 145 -65.31 -16.60 16.56
CA PRO A 145 -65.57 -17.88 17.20
C PRO A 145 -64.34 -18.42 17.97
N PRO A 146 -64.52 -19.32 18.95
CA PRO A 146 -63.40 -19.95 19.65
C PRO A 146 -62.59 -20.85 18.71
N ALA A 147 -61.26 -20.88 18.90
CA ALA A 147 -60.34 -21.67 18.07
C ALA A 147 -60.52 -23.20 18.19
N PHE A 148 -61.14 -23.68 19.27
CA PHE A 148 -61.47 -25.09 19.47
C PHE A 148 -62.87 -25.23 20.05
N PHE A 149 -63.66 -26.16 19.51
CA PHE A 149 -65.02 -26.45 19.96
C PHE A 149 -65.35 -27.94 19.84
N ILE A 150 -65.88 -28.52 20.91
CA ILE A 150 -66.36 -29.91 20.94
C ILE A 150 -67.77 -29.91 21.53
N ALA A 151 -68.75 -30.30 20.70
CA ALA A 151 -70.09 -30.64 21.15
C ALA A 151 -70.19 -32.16 21.42
N PRO A 152 -70.59 -32.61 22.62
CA PRO A 152 -70.80 -34.02 22.90
C PRO A 152 -72.18 -34.50 22.40
N GLY A 153 -72.19 -35.41 21.44
CA GLY A 153 -73.44 -36.01 20.93
C GLY A 153 -74.11 -36.94 21.95
N ILE A 154 -75.15 -36.46 22.62
CA ILE A 154 -76.11 -37.27 23.40
C ILE A 154 -77.52 -36.77 23.09
N THR A 155 -78.39 -37.67 22.63
CA THR A 155 -79.72 -37.36 22.05
C THR A 155 -80.80 -36.87 23.04
N SER A 156 -80.43 -36.41 24.24
CA SER A 156 -81.40 -36.22 25.34
C SER A 156 -81.06 -35.19 26.45
N TYR A 157 -80.23 -34.18 26.21
CA TYR A 157 -80.17 -32.95 27.03
C TYR A 157 -79.92 -31.69 26.15
N PRO A 158 -80.24 -30.46 26.60
CA PRO A 158 -80.20 -29.27 25.75
C PRO A 158 -78.77 -28.78 25.49
N SER A 159 -78.60 -28.07 24.36
CA SER A 159 -77.34 -27.77 23.65
C SER A 159 -76.43 -26.72 24.30
N SER A 160 -76.14 -26.86 25.60
CA SER A 160 -75.33 -25.92 26.38
C SER A 160 -74.17 -26.57 27.17
N TYR A 161 -73.74 -27.77 26.79
CA TYR A 161 -72.72 -28.58 27.50
C TYR A 161 -71.44 -28.85 26.68
N GLY A 162 -71.12 -27.98 25.71
CA GLY A 162 -69.80 -27.99 25.06
C GLY A 162 -68.71 -27.47 26.01
N VAL A 163 -67.51 -28.08 25.99
CA VAL A 163 -66.38 -27.60 26.80
C VAL A 163 -65.54 -26.63 25.97
N GLU A 164 -65.72 -25.33 26.19
CA GLU A 164 -64.96 -24.28 25.51
C GLU A 164 -63.55 -24.14 26.13
N TRP A 165 -62.52 -24.17 25.29
CA TRP A 165 -61.14 -23.86 25.67
C TRP A 165 -60.59 -22.76 24.75
N LYS A 166 -59.98 -21.72 25.33
CA LYS A 166 -59.25 -20.68 24.58
C LYS A 166 -57.74 -20.84 24.83
N LEU A 167 -56.98 -21.02 23.75
CA LEU A 167 -55.52 -20.88 23.71
C LEU A 167 -55.17 -19.46 23.28
N ASP A 168 -54.16 -18.85 23.91
CA ASP A 168 -53.69 -17.52 23.53
C ASP A 168 -52.79 -17.60 22.28
N GLN A 169 -53.23 -16.97 21.19
CA GLN A 169 -52.55 -16.98 19.89
C GLN A 169 -51.24 -16.17 19.89
N THR A 170 -50.99 -15.34 20.90
CA THR A 170 -49.71 -14.62 21.05
C THR A 170 -48.61 -15.49 21.68
N ILE A 171 -48.98 -16.63 22.28
CA ILE A 171 -48.07 -17.51 23.05
C ILE A 171 -47.82 -18.84 22.33
N PHE A 172 -48.78 -19.31 21.51
CA PHE A 172 -48.70 -20.60 20.80
C PHE A 172 -48.71 -20.41 19.27
N CYS A 173 -47.58 -20.70 18.61
CA CYS A 173 -47.42 -20.58 17.16
C CYS A 173 -48.09 -21.73 16.39
N SER A 174 -48.72 -21.40 15.26
CA SER A 174 -49.68 -22.26 14.54
C SER A 174 -49.08 -23.42 13.73
N THR A 175 -47.76 -23.66 13.79
CA THR A 175 -47.05 -24.62 12.93
C THR A 175 -46.20 -25.66 13.68
N SER A 176 -46.16 -25.63 15.03
CA SER A 176 -45.34 -26.57 15.81
C SER A 176 -46.10 -27.85 16.22
N LEU A 177 -45.41 -29.00 16.19
CA LEU A 177 -45.96 -30.32 16.54
C LEU A 177 -46.52 -30.37 17.98
N SER A 178 -45.91 -29.61 18.88
CA SER A 178 -46.28 -29.43 20.28
C SER A 178 -47.67 -28.81 20.45
N CYS A 179 -48.04 -27.81 19.64
CA CYS A 179 -49.38 -27.19 19.70
C CYS A 179 -50.50 -28.20 19.39
N LEU A 180 -50.32 -29.02 18.36
CA LEU A 180 -51.28 -30.05 17.97
C LEU A 180 -51.42 -31.14 19.06
N THR A 181 -50.31 -31.54 19.67
CA THR A 181 -50.29 -32.60 20.68
C THR A 181 -50.90 -32.15 22.02
N GLY A 182 -50.70 -30.88 22.40
CA GLY A 182 -51.36 -30.29 23.57
C GLY A 182 -52.89 -30.29 23.45
N ALA A 183 -53.42 -29.87 22.29
CA ALA A 183 -54.86 -29.91 22.01
C ALA A 183 -55.43 -31.35 22.05
N ASN A 184 -54.72 -32.31 21.44
CA ASN A 184 -55.13 -33.72 21.45
C ASN A 184 -55.15 -34.34 22.86
N ALA A 185 -54.20 -33.98 23.74
CA ALA A 185 -54.18 -34.43 25.13
C ALA A 185 -55.40 -33.90 25.93
N GLY A 186 -55.81 -32.65 25.68
CA GLY A 186 -57.05 -32.06 26.22
C GLY A 186 -58.29 -32.85 25.83
N MET A 187 -58.45 -33.10 24.52
CA MET A 187 -59.57 -33.87 23.94
C MET A 187 -59.68 -35.28 24.55
N ILE A 188 -58.57 -36.03 24.59
CA ILE A 188 -58.55 -37.42 25.11
C ILE A 188 -58.88 -37.45 26.62
N SER A 189 -58.44 -36.45 27.38
CA SER A 189 -58.68 -36.36 28.82
C SER A 189 -60.17 -36.13 29.16
N VAL A 190 -60.88 -35.35 28.35
CA VAL A 190 -62.34 -35.16 28.49
C VAL A 190 -63.10 -36.43 28.09
N LEU A 191 -62.72 -37.08 26.98
CA LEU A 191 -63.32 -38.34 26.54
C LEU A 191 -63.18 -39.45 27.61
N ARG A 192 -62.03 -39.54 28.29
CA ARG A 192 -61.80 -40.56 29.31
C ARG A 192 -62.61 -40.32 30.59
N TYR A 193 -62.83 -39.07 30.99
CA TYR A 193 -63.72 -38.70 32.10
C TYR A 193 -65.19 -39.09 31.81
N LEU A 194 -65.65 -38.91 30.56
CA LEU A 194 -67.04 -39.19 30.17
C LEU A 194 -67.36 -40.69 29.98
N HIS A 195 -66.35 -41.54 29.78
CA HIS A 195 -66.54 -42.97 29.42
C HIS A 195 -65.85 -43.98 30.37
N SER A 196 -65.42 -43.55 31.56
CA SER A 196 -64.77 -44.45 32.53
C SER A 196 -65.77 -45.34 33.27
N THR A 197 -65.85 -46.62 32.91
CA THR A 197 -66.70 -47.64 33.56
C THR A 197 -65.93 -48.62 34.45
N SER A 198 -64.59 -48.53 34.48
CA SER A 198 -63.70 -49.38 35.26
C SER A 198 -63.18 -48.66 36.50
N THR A 199 -63.27 -49.29 37.67
CA THR A 199 -62.82 -48.73 38.96
C THR A 199 -61.28 -48.82 39.11
N PRO A 200 -60.58 -47.78 39.62
CA PRO A 200 -61.06 -46.44 39.96
C PRO A 200 -61.42 -45.63 38.70
N ALA A 201 -62.62 -45.05 38.69
CA ALA A 201 -63.02 -44.16 37.60
C ALA A 201 -62.27 -42.82 37.72
N TRP A 202 -61.76 -42.31 36.60
CA TRP A 202 -60.98 -41.06 36.58
C TRP A 202 -61.82 -39.88 37.09
N ASN A 203 -61.42 -39.34 38.23
CA ASN A 203 -62.04 -38.16 38.83
C ASN A 203 -61.34 -36.87 38.37
N TRP A 204 -61.89 -35.70 38.71
CA TRP A 204 -61.33 -34.41 38.28
C TRP A 204 -59.94 -34.06 38.85
N PHE A 205 -59.44 -34.76 39.87
CA PHE A 205 -58.06 -34.65 40.34
C PHE A 205 -57.13 -35.48 39.44
N ASP A 206 -57.50 -36.71 39.07
CA ASP A 206 -56.72 -37.57 38.15
C ASP A 206 -56.57 -36.94 36.75
N THR A 207 -57.67 -36.45 36.18
CA THR A 207 -57.69 -35.79 34.86
C THR A 207 -56.81 -34.53 34.86
N LYS A 208 -56.78 -33.78 35.98
CA LYS A 208 -55.91 -32.61 36.16
C LYS A 208 -54.45 -32.99 36.44
N ALA A 209 -54.18 -34.17 37.00
CA ALA A 209 -52.82 -34.70 37.18
C ALA A 209 -52.21 -35.19 35.85
N ALA A 210 -52.98 -35.88 35.01
CA ALA A 210 -52.51 -36.34 33.69
C ALA A 210 -52.18 -35.16 32.75
N LEU A 211 -53.08 -34.17 32.65
CA LEU A 211 -52.88 -32.95 31.85
C LEU A 211 -51.71 -32.07 32.34
N ARG A 212 -51.25 -32.27 33.57
CA ARG A 212 -50.15 -31.54 34.21
C ARG A 212 -48.76 -32.08 33.80
N GLN A 213 -48.66 -33.30 33.27
CA GLN A 213 -47.38 -33.96 32.99
C GLN A 213 -47.00 -33.96 31.50
N THR A 214 -47.97 -33.84 30.59
CA THR A 214 -47.72 -33.82 29.13
C THR A 214 -46.96 -32.57 28.67
N GLY A 215 -47.09 -31.44 29.38
CA GLY A 215 -46.41 -30.19 29.05
C GLY A 215 -44.89 -30.16 29.32
N THR A 216 -44.32 -31.19 29.94
CA THR A 216 -42.96 -31.12 30.53
C THR A 216 -41.87 -31.74 29.64
N ASN A 217 -42.17 -32.29 28.45
CA ASN A 217 -41.32 -33.29 27.80
C ASN A 217 -40.68 -32.95 26.43
N TRP A 218 -40.75 -31.70 25.94
CA TRP A 218 -39.99 -31.26 24.75
C TRP A 218 -38.87 -30.28 25.12
N ALA A 219 -37.64 -30.60 24.70
CA ALA A 219 -36.43 -29.83 25.00
C ALA A 219 -35.90 -28.99 23.82
N THR A 220 -36.56 -29.05 22.65
CA THR A 220 -36.11 -28.43 21.40
C THR A 220 -37.19 -27.53 20.80
N GLY A 221 -36.85 -26.29 20.45
CA GLY A 221 -37.72 -25.37 19.71
C GLY A 221 -38.59 -24.40 20.52
N TYR A 222 -38.45 -24.33 21.84
CA TYR A 222 -39.22 -23.41 22.70
C TYR A 222 -38.32 -22.41 23.44
N ASP A 223 -38.44 -21.12 23.11
CA ASP A 223 -37.78 -20.04 23.84
C ASP A 223 -38.63 -19.58 25.04
N ARG A 224 -38.29 -20.12 26.21
CA ARG A 224 -38.86 -19.76 27.52
C ARG A 224 -38.76 -18.26 27.86
N THR A 225 -37.82 -17.54 27.27
CA THR A 225 -37.46 -16.16 27.62
C THR A 225 -38.31 -15.15 26.86
N THR A 226 -38.66 -15.44 25.61
CA THR A 226 -39.51 -14.58 24.76
C THR A 226 -41.01 -14.83 24.97
N TYR A 227 -41.44 -16.07 25.22
CA TYR A 227 -42.88 -16.43 25.23
C TYR A 227 -43.44 -16.76 26.63
N GLY A 228 -42.64 -17.39 27.50
CA GLY A 228 -43.02 -17.77 28.86
C GLY A 228 -44.15 -18.82 28.97
N PHE A 229 -44.28 -19.44 30.14
CA PHE A 229 -45.42 -20.31 30.45
C PHE A 229 -46.63 -19.47 30.91
N GLY A 230 -47.22 -18.71 29.99
CA GLY A 230 -48.50 -18.00 30.14
C GLY A 230 -48.68 -17.23 31.45
N GLN A 231 -48.27 -15.95 31.49
CA GLN A 231 -48.50 -15.09 32.66
C GLN A 231 -50.01 -14.82 32.87
N VAL A 232 -50.62 -15.56 33.79
CA VAL A 232 -51.99 -15.32 34.24
C VAL A 232 -52.01 -14.20 35.28
N ASN A 233 -52.97 -13.27 35.17
CA ASN A 233 -53.26 -12.31 36.24
C ASN A 233 -53.85 -13.06 37.45
N TYR A 234 -53.00 -13.29 38.46
CA TYR A 234 -53.34 -14.02 39.69
C TYR A 234 -54.56 -13.44 40.44
N THR A 235 -54.81 -12.14 40.32
CA THR A 235 -55.98 -11.49 40.94
C THR A 235 -57.28 -11.97 40.31
N THR A 236 -57.31 -12.08 38.98
CA THR A 236 -58.47 -12.57 38.22
C THR A 236 -58.64 -14.08 38.37
N ALA A 237 -57.55 -14.84 38.42
CA ALA A 237 -57.58 -16.29 38.58
C ALA A 237 -58.18 -16.75 39.93
N ASN A 238 -58.00 -15.98 41.01
CA ASN A 238 -58.58 -16.29 42.33
C ASN A 238 -60.11 -16.11 42.41
N ALA A 239 -60.76 -15.56 41.39
CA ALA A 239 -62.22 -15.36 41.35
C ALA A 239 -63.00 -16.48 40.64
N LEU A 240 -62.31 -17.49 40.08
CA LEU A 240 -62.91 -18.57 39.30
C LEU A 240 -63.44 -19.70 40.19
N THR A 241 -64.52 -20.37 39.75
CA THR A 241 -65.20 -21.41 40.54
C THR A 241 -64.90 -22.83 40.05
N SER A 242 -65.39 -23.85 40.77
CA SER A 242 -65.04 -25.27 40.64
C SER A 242 -65.16 -25.88 39.23
N SER A 243 -65.93 -25.25 38.34
CA SER A 243 -66.17 -25.67 36.95
C SER A 243 -65.11 -25.20 35.95
N GLN A 244 -64.17 -24.33 36.36
CA GLN A 244 -63.17 -23.73 35.47
C GLN A 244 -61.78 -24.34 35.71
N ILE A 245 -61.03 -24.57 34.63
CA ILE A 245 -59.71 -25.22 34.67
C ILE A 245 -58.63 -24.24 34.23
N LEU A 246 -57.62 -24.03 35.10
CA LEU A 246 -56.34 -23.45 34.72
C LEU A 246 -55.29 -24.57 34.67
N LEU A 247 -54.57 -24.66 33.56
CA LEU A 247 -53.47 -25.62 33.36
C LEU A 247 -52.14 -24.87 33.44
N GLN A 248 -51.30 -25.27 34.39
CA GLN A 248 -49.84 -25.04 34.33
C GLN A 248 -49.12 -26.32 34.79
N PRO A 249 -48.13 -26.82 34.02
CA PRO A 249 -47.28 -27.90 34.47
C PRO A 249 -46.25 -27.38 35.49
N PRO A 250 -45.81 -28.18 36.48
CA PRO A 250 -44.55 -27.92 37.16
C PRO A 250 -43.43 -28.12 36.13
N ALA A 251 -42.87 -27.03 35.62
CA ALA A 251 -41.84 -27.05 34.57
C ALA A 251 -40.47 -27.51 35.09
N VAL A 252 -40.39 -28.80 35.44
CA VAL A 252 -39.16 -29.51 35.84
C VAL A 252 -38.17 -29.47 34.68
N THR A 253 -37.24 -28.53 34.77
CA THR A 253 -36.24 -28.23 33.75
C THR A 253 -34.84 -28.51 34.29
N VAL A 254 -34.33 -29.72 34.00
CA VAL A 254 -32.96 -30.12 34.34
C VAL A 254 -31.98 -29.35 33.45
N ALA A 255 -31.48 -28.22 33.94
CA ALA A 255 -30.51 -27.36 33.25
C ALA A 255 -29.07 -27.83 33.51
N THR A 256 -28.62 -28.86 32.78
CA THR A 256 -27.25 -29.43 32.91
C THR A 256 -26.12 -28.42 32.67
N SER A 257 -26.38 -27.39 31.85
CA SER A 257 -25.43 -26.43 31.28
C SER A 257 -24.68 -25.51 32.27
N THR A 258 -24.72 -25.80 33.57
CA THR A 258 -24.04 -25.04 34.64
C THR A 258 -23.32 -25.95 35.64
N GLY A 259 -23.27 -27.26 35.39
CA GLY A 259 -22.78 -28.24 36.34
C GLY A 259 -23.69 -28.41 37.58
N ARG A 260 -24.92 -27.88 37.58
CA ARG A 260 -25.87 -27.97 38.70
C ARG A 260 -27.26 -28.38 38.21
N ILE A 261 -27.85 -29.41 38.82
CA ILE A 261 -29.23 -29.81 38.53
C ILE A 261 -30.20 -28.92 39.32
N SER A 262 -30.76 -27.91 38.63
CA SER A 262 -31.80 -27.04 39.17
C SER A 262 -33.20 -27.61 38.91
N PHE A 263 -34.16 -27.30 39.78
CA PHE A 263 -35.56 -27.69 39.65
C PHE A 263 -36.50 -26.50 39.93
N THR A 264 -37.21 -26.01 38.92
CA THR A 264 -38.21 -24.95 39.10
C THR A 264 -39.59 -25.55 39.41
N VAL A 265 -40.15 -25.17 40.56
CA VAL A 265 -41.46 -25.59 41.04
C VAL A 265 -42.46 -24.48 40.78
N TYR A 266 -43.49 -24.78 39.99
CA TYR A 266 -44.66 -23.92 39.78
C TYR A 266 -45.83 -24.51 40.56
N PRO A 267 -46.11 -24.04 41.79
CA PRO A 267 -47.26 -24.49 42.56
C PRO A 267 -48.53 -23.85 42.00
N PHE A 268 -49.63 -24.58 42.09
CA PHE A 268 -50.96 -24.05 41.79
C PHE A 268 -51.96 -24.55 42.84
N LYS A 269 -53.06 -23.81 43.01
CA LYS A 269 -53.97 -23.99 44.13
C LYS A 269 -55.03 -25.06 43.82
N GLN A 270 -54.83 -26.27 44.32
CA GLN A 270 -55.85 -27.33 44.33
C GLN A 270 -56.34 -27.61 45.75
N THR A 271 -57.59 -28.04 45.91
CA THR A 271 -58.21 -28.32 47.22
C THR A 271 -57.56 -29.47 48.00
N ARG A 272 -56.93 -30.44 47.31
CA ARG A 272 -56.15 -31.54 47.93
C ARG A 272 -54.64 -31.28 47.97
N ARG A 273 -54.10 -30.22 47.38
CA ARG A 273 -52.64 -30.03 47.31
C ARG A 273 -52.13 -29.31 48.55
N VAL A 274 -51.29 -29.98 49.35
CA VAL A 274 -50.60 -29.36 50.49
C VAL A 274 -49.16 -28.96 50.11
N LYS A 275 -48.41 -29.86 49.45
CA LYS A 275 -47.02 -29.59 49.05
C LYS A 275 -46.60 -30.40 47.82
N GLU A 276 -45.56 -29.95 47.12
CA GLU A 276 -44.81 -30.79 46.17
C GLU A 276 -43.60 -31.41 46.87
N VAL A 277 -43.18 -32.61 46.45
CA VAL A 277 -42.02 -33.33 46.97
C VAL A 277 -41.22 -33.94 45.81
N LEU A 278 -39.89 -33.77 45.83
CA LEU A 278 -38.95 -34.36 44.88
C LEU A 278 -38.37 -35.65 45.41
N PHE A 279 -38.39 -36.70 44.58
CA PHE A 279 -37.70 -37.96 44.81
C PHE A 279 -36.66 -38.23 43.72
N GLN A 280 -35.51 -38.76 44.12
CA GLN A 280 -34.46 -39.30 43.25
C GLN A 280 -34.49 -40.82 43.28
N PHE A 281 -34.26 -41.46 42.14
CA PHE A 281 -34.25 -42.92 41.97
C PHE A 281 -32.93 -43.34 41.27
N PRO A 282 -32.31 -44.47 41.64
CA PRO A 282 -31.10 -44.98 41.00
C PRO A 282 -31.36 -45.63 39.63
N SER A 283 -32.63 -45.88 39.31
CA SER A 283 -33.13 -46.47 38.07
C SER A 283 -34.49 -45.84 37.73
N ASN A 284 -35.01 -46.11 36.53
CA ASN A 284 -36.33 -45.65 36.13
C ASN A 284 -37.42 -46.39 36.97
N PRO A 285 -38.24 -45.70 37.78
CA PRO A 285 -39.25 -46.34 38.64
C PRO A 285 -40.50 -46.85 37.89
N GLY A 286 -40.60 -46.57 36.58
CA GLY A 286 -41.71 -47.01 35.75
C GLY A 286 -43.04 -46.31 36.03
N PHE A 287 -44.06 -46.69 35.26
CA PHE A 287 -45.44 -46.22 35.44
C PHE A 287 -46.08 -46.87 36.67
N GLN A 288 -46.70 -46.05 37.52
CA GLN A 288 -47.52 -46.47 38.66
C GLN A 288 -48.94 -45.89 38.48
N ALA A 289 -49.97 -46.72 38.62
CA ALA A 289 -51.35 -46.33 38.30
C ALA A 289 -52.07 -45.58 39.42
N ASP A 290 -51.71 -45.88 40.67
CA ASP A 290 -52.45 -45.51 41.89
C ASP A 290 -51.74 -44.43 42.73
N GLU A 291 -52.45 -43.80 43.67
CA GLU A 291 -51.82 -42.95 44.69
C GLU A 291 -50.83 -43.77 45.54
N LEU A 292 -49.66 -43.19 45.79
CA LEU A 292 -48.55 -43.87 46.46
C LEU A 292 -48.42 -43.41 47.92
N THR A 293 -47.95 -44.31 48.79
CA THR A 293 -47.44 -43.93 50.12
C THR A 293 -45.93 -43.67 50.04
N LEU A 294 -45.36 -42.99 51.04
CA LEU A 294 -43.90 -42.81 51.14
C LEU A 294 -43.15 -44.15 51.03
N ALA A 295 -43.60 -45.16 51.78
CA ALA A 295 -42.99 -46.50 51.76
C ALA A 295 -43.10 -47.19 50.37
N GLY A 296 -44.16 -46.91 49.60
CA GLY A 296 -44.29 -47.37 48.22
C GLY A 296 -43.28 -46.70 47.28
N ILE A 297 -42.98 -45.43 47.48
CA ILE A 297 -41.98 -44.68 46.72
C ILE A 297 -40.56 -45.15 47.09
N GLU A 298 -40.28 -45.34 48.38
CA GLU A 298 -39.01 -45.86 48.89
C GLU A 298 -38.74 -47.29 48.40
N ALA A 299 -39.77 -48.15 48.32
CA ALA A 299 -39.68 -49.50 47.75
C ALA A 299 -39.35 -49.51 46.24
N LEU A 300 -39.68 -48.44 45.51
CA LEU A 300 -39.25 -48.23 44.11
C LEU A 300 -37.82 -47.66 44.01
N GLY A 301 -37.11 -47.49 45.13
CA GLY A 301 -35.78 -46.87 45.21
C GLY A 301 -35.81 -45.34 45.33
N GLY A 302 -36.97 -44.74 45.60
CA GLY A 302 -37.18 -43.30 45.67
C GLY A 302 -36.68 -42.70 46.99
N THR A 303 -35.62 -41.89 46.92
CA THR A 303 -35.08 -41.12 48.04
C THR A 303 -35.58 -39.69 47.98
N LYS A 304 -36.21 -39.19 49.05
CA LYS A 304 -36.70 -37.80 49.13
C LYS A 304 -35.54 -36.79 49.15
N ILE A 305 -35.61 -35.79 48.28
CA ILE A 305 -34.57 -34.76 48.10
C ILE A 305 -34.96 -33.41 48.70
N THR A 306 -36.18 -32.94 48.41
CA THR A 306 -36.68 -31.64 48.90
C THR A 306 -38.21 -31.58 48.79
N GLU A 307 -38.83 -30.58 49.42
CA GLU A 307 -40.26 -30.31 49.33
C GLU A 307 -40.57 -28.81 49.27
N TYR A 308 -41.75 -28.47 48.76
CA TYR A 308 -42.21 -27.08 48.69
C TYR A 308 -43.72 -26.96 48.90
N ALA A 309 -44.11 -26.38 50.04
CA ALA A 309 -45.51 -26.12 50.41
C ALA A 309 -46.03 -24.75 49.89
N GLY A 310 -45.15 -23.84 49.47
CA GLY A 310 -45.54 -22.48 49.08
C GLY A 310 -46.43 -22.41 47.85
N THR A 311 -47.00 -21.22 47.62
CA THR A 311 -48.02 -20.93 46.59
C THR A 311 -47.53 -19.99 45.48
N THR A 312 -46.22 -19.77 45.38
CA THR A 312 -45.57 -18.91 44.38
C THR A 312 -44.49 -19.71 43.65
N ALA A 313 -44.27 -19.45 42.36
CA ALA A 313 -43.21 -20.13 41.62
C ALA A 313 -41.83 -19.90 42.25
N THR A 314 -41.01 -20.95 42.36
CA THR A 314 -39.69 -20.89 42.98
C THR A 314 -38.70 -21.84 42.30
N THR A 315 -37.43 -21.48 42.27
CA THR A 315 -36.35 -22.36 41.79
C THR A 315 -35.68 -23.02 42.99
N THR A 316 -35.95 -24.29 43.19
CA THR A 316 -35.20 -25.12 44.15
C THR A 316 -33.91 -25.60 43.50
N THR A 317 -32.77 -25.35 44.16
CA THR A 317 -31.45 -25.86 43.75
C THR A 317 -30.95 -26.88 44.77
N PRO A 318 -31.47 -28.13 44.76
CA PRO A 318 -30.88 -29.20 45.54
C PRO A 318 -29.42 -29.43 45.12
N PHE A 319 -28.50 -29.39 46.09
CA PHE A 319 -27.08 -29.60 45.83
C PHE A 319 -26.79 -31.12 45.84
N PHE A 320 -26.45 -31.67 44.67
CA PHE A 320 -25.99 -33.05 44.54
C PHE A 320 -24.48 -33.10 44.37
N THR A 321 -23.81 -33.95 45.14
CA THR A 321 -22.43 -34.35 44.87
C THR A 321 -22.41 -35.45 43.80
N ALA A 322 -21.82 -35.15 42.63
CA ALA A 322 -21.37 -36.10 41.60
C ALA A 322 -22.34 -37.29 41.33
N ILE A 323 -23.37 -37.06 40.50
CA ILE A 323 -24.34 -38.12 40.14
C ILE A 323 -24.26 -38.54 38.67
N THR A 324 -24.46 -39.84 38.45
CA THR A 324 -24.44 -40.49 37.15
C THR A 324 -25.69 -41.37 37.00
N ASN A 325 -26.39 -41.22 35.89
CA ASN A 325 -27.59 -41.98 35.48
C ASN A 325 -28.77 -41.97 36.47
N ALA A 326 -28.91 -40.93 37.29
CA ALA A 326 -30.02 -40.80 38.24
C ALA A 326 -31.33 -40.40 37.55
N TYR A 327 -32.46 -40.80 38.13
CA TYR A 327 -33.80 -40.40 37.68
C TYR A 327 -34.49 -39.58 38.77
N PHE A 328 -35.39 -38.69 38.39
CA PHE A 328 -36.10 -37.78 39.30
C PHE A 328 -37.59 -37.74 39.02
N VAL A 329 -38.41 -37.65 40.06
CA VAL A 329 -39.88 -37.46 39.95
C VAL A 329 -40.33 -36.43 40.98
N TRP A 330 -41.14 -35.46 40.56
CA TRP A 330 -41.87 -34.56 41.46
C TRP A 330 -43.30 -35.06 41.65
N LEU A 331 -43.70 -35.26 42.91
CA LEU A 331 -45.02 -35.75 43.31
C LEU A 331 -45.74 -34.72 44.20
N THR A 332 -47.05 -34.64 44.10
CA THR A 332 -47.87 -33.85 45.05
C THR A 332 -48.23 -34.71 46.25
N ALA A 333 -48.05 -34.18 47.45
CA ALA A 333 -48.58 -34.76 48.68
C ALA A 333 -49.84 -34.01 49.14
N ASP A 334 -50.86 -34.76 49.55
CA ASP A 334 -52.13 -34.21 50.06
C ASP A 334 -52.15 -33.95 51.57
N ASN A 335 -51.02 -34.18 52.24
CA ASN A 335 -50.84 -33.93 53.67
C ASN A 335 -49.48 -33.24 53.94
N ALA A 336 -49.37 -32.57 55.09
CA ALA A 336 -48.14 -31.91 55.52
C ALA A 336 -47.09 -32.91 56.00
N THR A 337 -47.49 -34.03 56.61
CA THR A 337 -46.62 -35.10 57.10
C THR A 337 -46.54 -36.26 56.11
N ASP A 338 -45.34 -36.66 55.70
CA ASP A 338 -45.15 -37.69 54.65
C ASP A 338 -45.74 -39.06 55.04
N ALA A 339 -45.66 -39.41 56.34
CA ALA A 339 -46.22 -40.64 56.90
C ALA A 339 -47.77 -40.70 56.90
N SER A 340 -48.43 -39.61 56.49
CA SER A 340 -49.89 -39.51 56.41
C SER A 340 -50.37 -38.88 55.10
N ALA A 341 -49.48 -38.79 54.10
CA ALA A 341 -49.78 -38.26 52.78
C ALA A 341 -50.05 -39.38 51.77
N SER A 342 -51.13 -39.23 51.00
CA SER A 342 -51.15 -39.78 49.65
C SER A 342 -50.26 -38.91 48.78
N PHE A 343 -49.34 -39.56 48.07
CA PHE A 343 -48.58 -38.96 46.98
C PHE A 343 -49.28 -39.25 45.65
N SER A 344 -49.24 -38.30 44.71
CA SER A 344 -49.67 -38.55 43.34
C SER A 344 -48.94 -39.75 42.73
N ARG A 345 -49.62 -40.46 41.83
CA ARG A 345 -49.03 -41.57 41.06
C ARG A 345 -47.82 -41.14 40.21
N ILE A 346 -47.02 -42.09 39.74
CA ILE A 346 -45.90 -41.86 38.82
C ILE A 346 -46.33 -42.17 37.38
N ASP A 347 -46.74 -41.16 36.61
CA ASP A 347 -46.91 -41.32 35.16
C ASP A 347 -45.54 -41.27 34.44
N THR A 348 -45.41 -41.96 33.30
CA THR A 348 -44.16 -42.06 32.52
C THR A 348 -43.54 -40.70 32.18
N TYR A 349 -44.35 -39.65 31.99
CA TYR A 349 -43.91 -38.29 31.66
C TYR A 349 -43.41 -37.47 32.88
N ALA A 350 -43.70 -37.92 34.10
CA ALA A 350 -43.21 -37.30 35.33
C ALA A 350 -41.75 -37.69 35.66
N ILE A 351 -41.23 -38.73 34.98
CA ILE A 351 -39.90 -39.31 35.21
C ILE A 351 -38.84 -38.55 34.39
N LYS A 352 -37.81 -38.04 35.07
CA LYS A 352 -36.74 -37.23 34.48
C LYS A 352 -35.37 -37.87 34.70
N GLY A 353 -34.87 -38.55 33.68
CA GLY A 353 -33.56 -39.18 33.65
C GLY A 353 -33.41 -40.13 32.45
N PRO A 354 -32.26 -40.80 32.30
CA PRO A 354 -31.09 -40.74 33.19
C PRO A 354 -30.37 -39.40 33.08
N ALA A 355 -30.10 -38.75 34.22
CA ALA A 355 -29.32 -37.54 34.32
C ALA A 355 -27.90 -37.86 34.81
N SER A 356 -26.90 -37.40 34.05
CA SER A 356 -25.47 -37.57 34.35
C SER A 356 -24.75 -36.22 34.26
N GLN A 357 -23.98 -35.89 35.30
CA GLN A 357 -23.29 -34.61 35.44
C GLN A 357 -21.92 -34.65 34.73
N ASN A 358 -21.94 -34.76 33.40
CA ASN A 358 -20.79 -35.20 32.59
C ASN A 358 -20.20 -34.14 31.62
N GLU A 359 -20.53 -32.86 31.78
CA GLU A 359 -19.94 -31.75 31.00
C GLU A 359 -19.02 -30.89 31.87
N VAL A 360 -17.75 -30.75 31.46
CA VAL A 360 -16.73 -29.98 32.18
C VAL A 360 -16.18 -28.90 31.25
N HIS A 361 -16.87 -27.75 31.23
CA HIS A 361 -16.62 -26.73 30.23
C HIS A 361 -16.24 -25.36 30.83
N PHE A 362 -15.43 -24.64 30.05
CA PHE A 362 -15.30 -23.18 30.13
C PHE A 362 -16.54 -22.58 29.45
N ASN A 363 -17.05 -21.46 29.97
CA ASN A 363 -18.32 -20.89 29.48
C ASN A 363 -18.13 -19.86 28.35
N SER A 364 -16.91 -19.37 28.15
CA SER A 364 -16.50 -18.56 26.99
C SER A 364 -15.11 -18.96 26.50
N ALA A 365 -14.76 -18.51 25.30
CA ALA A 365 -13.36 -18.30 24.94
C ALA A 365 -12.80 -17.10 25.73
N PHE A 366 -11.48 -17.03 25.84
CA PHE A 366 -10.73 -15.86 26.30
C PHE A 366 -9.54 -15.67 25.36
N ASP A 367 -8.96 -14.47 25.29
CA ASP A 367 -7.80 -14.23 24.44
C ASP A 367 -6.78 -13.29 25.10
N ILE A 368 -5.70 -13.03 24.38
CA ILE A 368 -4.65 -12.07 24.70
C ILE A 368 -5.17 -10.64 24.79
N THR A 369 -4.51 -9.81 25.58
CA THR A 369 -4.73 -8.35 25.62
C THR A 369 -3.45 -7.54 25.43
N SER A 370 -2.28 -8.08 25.83
CA SER A 370 -0.98 -7.45 25.59
C SER A 370 0.17 -8.45 25.70
N PRO A 371 1.28 -8.32 24.95
CA PRO A 371 1.47 -7.41 23.82
C PRO A 371 0.58 -7.77 22.62
N ALA A 372 0.31 -6.79 21.76
CA ALA A 372 -0.37 -7.04 20.50
C ALA A 372 0.45 -7.96 19.58
N ASN A 373 -0.21 -8.59 18.61
CA ASN A 373 0.46 -9.44 17.63
C ASN A 373 1.52 -8.63 16.83
N ASN A 374 2.70 -9.21 16.64
CA ASN A 374 3.90 -8.57 16.08
C ASN A 374 4.47 -7.36 16.86
N ALA A 375 4.05 -7.10 18.10
CA ALA A 375 4.57 -5.98 18.88
C ALA A 375 6.10 -6.05 19.09
N MET A 376 6.77 -4.91 18.90
CA MET A 376 8.19 -4.72 19.22
C MET A 376 8.39 -4.52 20.74
N SER A 377 9.40 -5.19 21.30
CA SER A 377 9.82 -5.04 22.70
C SER A 377 11.30 -4.72 22.80
N VAL A 378 11.61 -3.61 23.48
CA VAL A 378 12.98 -3.22 23.88
C VAL A 378 13.47 -3.95 25.14
N THR A 379 12.62 -4.77 25.77
CA THR A 379 12.95 -5.58 26.94
C THR A 379 12.85 -7.07 26.63
N GLN A 380 13.82 -7.85 27.13
CA GLN A 380 13.81 -9.32 27.12
C GLN A 380 12.84 -9.92 28.15
N SER A 381 12.26 -9.11 29.03
CA SER A 381 11.20 -9.54 29.96
C SER A 381 9.95 -8.65 29.77
N PRO A 382 9.20 -8.84 28.67
CA PRO A 382 7.91 -8.18 28.46
C PRO A 382 6.87 -8.68 29.47
N THR A 383 5.79 -7.90 29.67
CA THR A 383 4.62 -8.38 30.43
C THR A 383 3.57 -8.88 29.45
N PHE A 384 3.24 -10.17 29.55
CA PHE A 384 2.12 -10.81 28.86
C PHE A 384 0.85 -10.66 29.71
N ALA A 385 -0.28 -10.38 29.06
CA ALA A 385 -1.59 -10.17 29.68
C ALA A 385 -2.72 -10.69 28.78
N TRP A 386 -3.79 -11.17 29.39
CA TRP A 386 -4.93 -11.82 28.74
C TRP A 386 -6.24 -11.47 29.47
N ASP A 387 -7.37 -11.77 28.83
CA ASP A 387 -8.69 -11.68 29.47
C ASP A 387 -8.88 -12.79 30.51
N ALA A 388 -9.77 -12.56 31.48
CA ALA A 388 -10.11 -13.61 32.45
C ALA A 388 -10.87 -14.75 31.76
N ALA A 389 -10.27 -15.95 31.75
CA ALA A 389 -11.00 -17.17 31.42
C ALA A 389 -12.06 -17.43 32.49
N ASP A 390 -13.23 -17.92 32.08
CA ASP A 390 -14.34 -18.24 32.99
C ASP A 390 -14.80 -19.70 32.80
N SER A 391 -15.21 -20.32 33.90
CA SER A 391 -15.60 -21.73 33.99
C SER A 391 -16.39 -21.99 35.26
N TYR A 392 -17.41 -22.85 35.18
CA TYR A 392 -18.31 -23.20 36.29
C TYR A 392 -17.63 -23.83 37.51
N LEU A 393 -16.37 -24.25 37.40
CA LEU A 393 -15.54 -24.78 38.50
C LEU A 393 -14.52 -23.76 39.05
N GLY A 394 -14.55 -22.51 38.57
CA GLY A 394 -13.53 -21.50 38.80
C GLY A 394 -12.19 -21.82 38.11
N ILE A 395 -11.36 -20.80 37.88
CA ILE A 395 -9.99 -21.00 37.39
C ILE A 395 -9.10 -21.37 38.58
N SER A 396 -8.42 -22.50 38.47
CA SER A 396 -7.42 -22.95 39.45
C SER A 396 -6.04 -22.33 39.19
N LYS A 397 -5.67 -22.13 37.92
CA LYS A 397 -4.44 -21.45 37.48
C LYS A 397 -4.43 -21.15 35.98
N TYR A 398 -3.56 -20.23 35.60
CA TYR A 398 -3.10 -20.05 34.23
C TYR A 398 -1.67 -20.59 34.04
N GLN A 399 -1.33 -20.88 32.79
CA GLN A 399 -0.02 -21.32 32.33
C GLN A 399 0.39 -20.49 31.10
N LEU A 400 1.56 -19.87 31.13
CA LEU A 400 2.14 -19.15 30.00
C LEU A 400 3.02 -20.10 29.19
N PHE A 401 2.73 -20.21 27.89
CA PHE A 401 3.53 -20.92 26.92
C PHE A 401 4.23 -19.95 25.98
N ILE A 402 5.52 -20.17 25.73
CA ILE A 402 6.35 -19.40 24.79
C ILE A 402 7.04 -20.41 23.87
N ASP A 403 6.95 -20.20 22.55
CA ASP A 403 7.43 -21.10 21.50
C ASP A 403 6.99 -22.56 21.66
N GLY A 404 5.75 -22.74 22.13
CA GLY A 404 5.15 -24.04 22.40
C GLY A 404 5.58 -24.69 23.73
N VAL A 405 6.57 -24.13 24.42
CA VAL A 405 7.12 -24.63 25.68
C VAL A 405 6.44 -23.93 26.87
N LEU A 406 6.19 -24.66 27.96
CA LEU A 406 5.67 -24.10 29.21
C LEU A 406 6.77 -23.26 29.89
N ASP A 407 6.67 -21.94 29.83
CA ASP A 407 7.59 -21.02 30.51
C ASP A 407 7.22 -20.83 32.00
N LYS A 408 5.91 -20.77 32.31
CA LYS A 408 5.45 -20.44 33.66
C LYS A 408 4.11 -21.10 34.01
N ASP A 409 4.06 -21.72 35.18
CA ASP A 409 2.90 -22.46 35.70
C ASP A 409 2.39 -21.82 37.02
N ASN A 410 1.17 -22.16 37.42
CA ASN A 410 0.53 -21.73 38.68
C ASN A 410 0.33 -20.21 38.79
N ILE A 411 0.10 -19.55 37.65
CA ILE A 411 -0.19 -18.10 37.59
C ILE A 411 -1.62 -17.88 38.10
N ALA A 412 -1.79 -17.03 39.11
CA ALA A 412 -3.09 -16.77 39.75
C ALA A 412 -3.85 -15.54 39.17
N GLY A 413 -3.15 -14.63 38.49
CA GLY A 413 -3.73 -13.47 37.81
C GLY A 413 -3.78 -13.64 36.30
N THR A 414 -4.24 -12.61 35.59
CA THR A 414 -4.34 -12.58 34.12
C THR A 414 -3.15 -11.90 33.43
N SER A 415 -1.99 -11.89 34.09
CA SER A 415 -0.74 -11.41 33.51
C SER A 415 0.51 -12.09 34.11
N ALA A 416 1.60 -12.12 33.34
CA ALA A 416 2.89 -12.65 33.75
C ALA A 416 4.05 -12.07 32.90
N THR A 417 5.21 -11.86 33.53
CA THR A 417 6.51 -11.79 32.83
C THR A 417 7.07 -13.20 32.59
N PRO A 418 7.93 -13.43 31.59
CA PRO A 418 8.56 -14.73 31.38
C PRO A 418 9.48 -15.13 32.55
N THR A 419 9.75 -16.41 32.71
CA THR A 419 10.57 -16.97 33.81
C THR A 419 12.05 -16.63 33.67
N SER A 420 12.52 -16.41 32.44
CA SER A 420 13.86 -15.89 32.14
C SER A 420 13.82 -14.84 31.03
N ASN A 421 14.91 -14.09 30.83
CA ASN A 421 15.06 -13.21 29.67
C ASN A 421 14.89 -14.01 28.37
N LEU A 422 14.01 -13.54 27.49
CA LEU A 422 13.87 -14.02 26.13
C LEU A 422 15.10 -13.63 25.29
N SER A 423 15.39 -14.42 24.26
CA SER A 423 16.41 -14.09 23.27
C SER A 423 16.01 -12.87 22.43
N GLU A 424 16.99 -12.26 21.77
CA GLU A 424 16.74 -11.31 20.69
C GLU A 424 16.18 -12.05 19.47
N GLY A 425 15.05 -11.60 18.91
CA GLY A 425 14.37 -12.26 17.80
C GLY A 425 12.85 -12.37 17.95
N THR A 426 12.24 -13.17 17.08
CA THR A 426 10.79 -13.42 17.07
C THR A 426 10.42 -14.57 18.00
N HIS A 427 9.44 -14.35 18.86
CA HIS A 427 8.87 -15.34 19.78
C HIS A 427 7.36 -15.44 19.60
N THR A 428 6.80 -16.64 19.74
CA THR A 428 5.36 -16.89 19.80
C THR A 428 4.91 -17.15 21.23
N TRP A 429 3.70 -16.76 21.61
CA TRP A 429 3.17 -17.08 22.95
C TRP A 429 1.67 -17.37 22.94
N TYR A 430 1.21 -18.13 23.93
CA TYR A 430 -0.22 -18.35 24.20
C TYR A 430 -0.42 -18.69 25.69
N VAL A 431 -1.66 -18.66 26.16
CA VAL A 431 -1.97 -18.98 27.57
C VAL A 431 -2.96 -20.13 27.65
N LYS A 432 -2.77 -21.01 28.64
CA LYS A 432 -3.69 -22.09 28.99
C LYS A 432 -4.28 -21.85 30.37
N ALA A 433 -5.60 -21.76 30.46
CA ALA A 433 -6.33 -21.74 31.72
C ALA A 433 -6.67 -23.17 32.15
N ILE A 434 -6.58 -23.47 33.44
CA ILE A 434 -6.96 -24.76 34.04
C ILE A 434 -7.98 -24.52 35.15
N ASN A 435 -9.12 -25.19 35.10
CA ASN A 435 -10.21 -25.02 36.07
C ASN A 435 -10.08 -25.92 37.31
N GLY A 436 -10.94 -25.73 38.31
CA GLY A 436 -10.95 -26.53 39.55
C GLY A 436 -11.18 -28.04 39.35
N GLY A 437 -11.63 -28.47 38.17
CA GLY A 437 -11.76 -29.88 37.77
C GLY A 437 -10.58 -30.41 36.95
N GLY A 438 -9.44 -29.69 36.90
CA GLY A 438 -8.25 -30.10 36.15
C GLY A 438 -8.39 -30.05 34.62
N ASN A 439 -9.49 -29.53 34.10
CA ASN A 439 -9.73 -29.40 32.66
C ASN A 439 -9.18 -28.06 32.16
N ALA A 440 -8.77 -28.01 30.89
CA ALA A 440 -8.00 -26.90 30.34
C ALA A 440 -8.54 -26.36 29.02
N THR A 441 -8.38 -25.06 28.79
CA THR A 441 -8.59 -24.39 27.49
C THR A 441 -7.48 -23.37 27.24
N THR A 442 -7.28 -22.96 25.98
CA THR A 442 -6.25 -21.99 25.57
C THR A 442 -6.84 -20.69 25.05
N THR A 443 -6.02 -19.65 24.96
CA THR A 443 -6.32 -18.43 24.20
C THR A 443 -6.65 -18.77 22.75
N THR A 444 -7.57 -18.02 22.14
CA THR A 444 -7.91 -18.19 20.71
C THR A 444 -6.82 -17.74 19.76
N SER A 445 -5.98 -16.79 20.17
CA SER A 445 -4.80 -16.34 19.43
C SER A 445 -3.50 -16.98 19.96
N THR A 446 -2.54 -17.14 19.06
CA THR A 446 -1.12 -17.42 19.37
C THR A 446 -0.28 -16.30 18.74
N PRO A 447 -0.23 -15.10 19.37
CA PRO A 447 0.47 -13.95 18.83
C PRO A 447 2.00 -14.11 18.79
N ILE A 448 2.59 -13.27 17.95
CA ILE A 448 4.02 -13.02 17.85
C ILE A 448 4.40 -11.81 18.72
N ILE A 449 5.57 -11.85 19.35
CA ILE A 449 6.29 -10.69 19.89
C ILE A 449 7.71 -10.65 19.30
N ASN A 450 8.23 -9.45 19.06
CA ASN A 450 9.55 -9.21 18.47
C ASN A 450 10.47 -8.56 19.51
N ILE A 451 11.44 -9.32 20.03
CA ILE A 451 12.43 -8.81 20.99
C ILE A 451 13.61 -8.20 20.21
N ASN A 452 13.88 -6.91 20.45
CA ASN A 452 15.06 -6.22 19.93
C ASN A 452 15.45 -5.11 20.93
N THR A 453 16.41 -5.39 21.81
CA THR A 453 16.86 -4.43 22.84
C THR A 453 17.54 -3.17 22.28
N ALA A 454 17.90 -3.17 21.00
CA ALA A 454 18.43 -2.02 20.29
C ALA A 454 17.36 -1.20 19.55
N TYR A 455 16.08 -1.60 19.57
CA TYR A 455 15.00 -0.89 18.88
C TYR A 455 14.71 0.48 19.51
N SER A 456 14.44 1.45 18.66
CA SER A 456 14.03 2.83 19.00
C SER A 456 13.20 3.38 17.84
N ALA A 457 12.20 4.22 18.10
CA ALA A 457 11.38 4.83 17.05
C ALA A 457 12.26 5.46 15.94
N GLY A 458 11.99 5.14 14.67
CA GLY A 458 12.87 5.49 13.57
C GLY A 458 13.94 4.43 13.27
N TYR A 459 13.68 3.16 13.58
CA TYR A 459 14.64 2.08 13.42
C TYR A 459 14.85 1.71 11.95
N THR A 460 16.04 1.20 11.61
CA THR A 460 16.31 0.66 10.26
C THR A 460 16.36 -0.87 10.28
N PHE A 461 15.30 -1.48 9.77
CA PHE A 461 15.21 -2.92 9.52
C PHE A 461 15.74 -3.28 8.12
N TYR A 462 16.05 -4.56 7.93
CA TYR A 462 16.58 -5.13 6.69
C TYR A 462 15.86 -6.43 6.34
N VAL A 463 15.55 -6.62 5.05
CA VAL A 463 14.95 -7.86 4.51
C VAL A 463 15.85 -8.41 3.41
N ASP A 464 16.15 -9.70 3.46
CA ASP A 464 17.01 -10.42 2.50
C ASP A 464 16.46 -11.84 2.28
N ASN A 465 15.82 -12.08 1.14
CA ASN A 465 15.22 -13.39 0.79
C ASN A 465 16.23 -14.53 0.52
N VAL A 466 17.54 -14.29 0.67
CA VAL A 466 18.59 -15.31 0.51
C VAL A 466 19.36 -15.57 1.81
N LEU A 467 19.57 -14.53 2.63
CA LEU A 467 20.38 -14.60 3.86
C LEU A 467 19.57 -14.35 5.14
N GLY A 468 18.30 -13.98 5.05
CA GLY A 468 17.45 -13.63 6.17
C GLY A 468 16.72 -14.80 6.82
N SER A 469 16.07 -14.50 7.93
CA SER A 469 15.12 -15.37 8.62
C SER A 469 14.14 -14.51 9.41
N ASP A 470 12.85 -14.81 9.37
CA ASP A 470 11.84 -14.03 10.10
C ASP A 470 11.90 -14.21 11.61
N ASN A 471 12.76 -15.13 12.10
CA ASN A 471 13.12 -15.26 13.51
C ASN A 471 14.18 -14.24 13.96
N ASN A 472 14.87 -13.57 13.02
CA ASN A 472 15.92 -12.59 13.32
C ASN A 472 15.35 -11.26 13.82
N THR A 473 16.22 -10.41 14.38
CA THR A 473 15.92 -9.02 14.81
C THR A 473 15.69 -8.02 13.68
N GLY A 474 15.88 -8.41 12.42
CA GLY A 474 15.77 -7.52 11.26
C GLY A 474 16.96 -6.56 11.10
N THR A 475 18.09 -6.80 11.76
CA THR A 475 19.30 -5.96 11.63
C THR A 475 20.06 -6.26 10.33
N GLN A 476 20.98 -5.38 9.90
CA GLN A 476 21.80 -5.64 8.70
C GLN A 476 22.66 -6.92 8.81
N ALA A 477 22.97 -7.37 10.03
CA ALA A 477 23.71 -8.61 10.27
C ALA A 477 22.82 -9.86 10.36
N LEU A 478 21.54 -9.67 10.74
CA LEU A 478 20.52 -10.70 10.90
C LEU A 478 19.19 -10.15 10.32
N PRO A 479 19.02 -10.11 8.99
CA PRO A 479 17.84 -9.54 8.35
C PRO A 479 16.65 -10.50 8.41
N TRP A 480 15.44 -9.98 8.22
CA TRP A 480 14.25 -10.80 7.97
C TRP A 480 14.31 -11.45 6.58
N ALA A 481 13.55 -12.52 6.36
CA ALA A 481 13.47 -13.19 5.07
C ALA A 481 12.36 -12.59 4.18
N THR A 482 11.19 -12.32 4.76
CA THR A 482 9.97 -11.98 4.01
C THR A 482 9.60 -10.50 4.08
N LEU A 483 8.93 -10.04 3.02
CA LEU A 483 8.22 -8.76 2.98
C LEU A 483 7.00 -8.79 3.90
N VAL A 484 6.36 -9.95 4.03
CA VAL A 484 5.24 -10.18 4.97
C VAL A 484 5.66 -9.86 6.41
N LYS A 485 6.84 -10.31 6.86
CA LYS A 485 7.37 -10.00 8.19
C LYS A 485 7.53 -8.49 8.39
N ALA A 486 8.10 -7.80 7.39
CA ALA A 486 8.37 -6.37 7.49
C ALA A 486 7.08 -5.53 7.52
N GLY A 487 6.13 -5.80 6.63
CA GLY A 487 4.86 -5.08 6.55
C GLY A 487 3.97 -5.22 7.80
N ASN A 488 4.06 -6.36 8.49
CA ASN A 488 3.41 -6.60 9.78
C ASN A 488 4.10 -5.91 10.98
N THR A 489 5.40 -5.59 10.89
CA THR A 489 6.23 -5.25 12.07
C THR A 489 6.66 -3.78 12.12
N ALA A 490 6.85 -3.11 10.97
CA ALA A 490 7.33 -1.73 10.94
C ALA A 490 6.31 -0.74 11.53
N LEU A 491 6.78 0.25 12.30
CA LEU A 491 5.97 1.27 12.95
C LEU A 491 6.33 2.70 12.46
N ALA A 492 5.58 3.70 12.89
CA ALA A 492 5.74 5.09 12.46
C ALA A 492 7.19 5.62 12.60
N GLY A 493 7.79 6.03 11.48
CA GLY A 493 9.17 6.49 11.37
C GLY A 493 10.18 5.42 10.96
N ASP A 494 9.85 4.14 11.12
CA ASP A 494 10.78 3.05 10.83
C ASP A 494 11.05 2.92 9.32
N THR A 495 12.26 2.49 8.98
CA THR A 495 12.72 2.26 7.61
C THR A 495 13.03 0.78 7.40
N VAL A 496 12.40 0.16 6.41
CA VAL A 496 12.69 -1.20 5.94
C VAL A 496 13.53 -1.13 4.67
N VAL A 497 14.77 -1.60 4.74
CA VAL A 497 15.69 -1.70 3.59
C VAL A 497 15.61 -3.11 3.00
N ILE A 498 14.98 -3.23 1.84
CA ILE A 498 14.81 -4.49 1.11
C ILE A 498 16.04 -4.71 0.21
N ILE A 499 16.74 -5.83 0.40
CA ILE A 499 17.99 -6.15 -0.31
C ILE A 499 17.70 -6.74 -1.69
N LYS A 500 18.29 -6.15 -2.74
CA LYS A 500 18.27 -6.71 -4.11
C LYS A 500 19.22 -7.91 -4.20
N ASN A 501 18.66 -9.12 -4.33
CA ASN A 501 19.43 -10.33 -4.65
C ASN A 501 19.38 -10.62 -6.16
N ALA A 502 20.55 -10.80 -6.78
CA ALA A 502 20.68 -10.94 -8.22
C ALA A 502 20.05 -12.25 -8.72
N GLY A 503 18.97 -12.14 -9.50
CA GLY A 503 18.21 -13.30 -9.99
C GLY A 503 17.29 -13.94 -8.94
N VAL A 504 17.11 -13.35 -7.75
CA VAL A 504 16.22 -13.86 -6.70
C VAL A 504 15.19 -12.80 -6.29
N PRO A 505 14.11 -12.61 -7.07
CA PRO A 505 13.05 -11.66 -6.75
C PRO A 505 12.16 -12.17 -5.61
N TYR A 506 11.53 -11.24 -4.89
CA TYR A 506 10.58 -11.53 -3.82
C TYR A 506 9.23 -11.95 -4.44
N ARG A 507 8.94 -13.25 -4.45
CA ARG A 507 7.63 -13.77 -4.91
C ARG A 507 6.62 -13.72 -3.76
N GLU A 508 6.31 -12.50 -3.35
CA GLU A 508 5.48 -12.12 -2.21
C GLU A 508 4.67 -10.87 -2.54
N THR A 509 3.71 -10.53 -1.68
CA THR A 509 3.05 -9.22 -1.65
C THR A 509 3.56 -8.45 -0.44
N LEU A 510 4.07 -7.24 -0.66
CA LEU A 510 4.32 -6.28 0.42
C LEU A 510 2.99 -5.62 0.79
N ALA A 511 2.33 -6.15 1.83
CA ALA A 511 1.14 -5.56 2.43
C ALA A 511 1.52 -4.84 3.74
N THR A 512 1.07 -3.60 3.91
CA THR A 512 1.20 -2.84 5.16
C THR A 512 0.04 -3.10 6.12
N PHE A 513 0.29 -2.91 7.42
CA PHE A 513 -0.73 -3.10 8.47
C PHE A 513 -0.69 -2.03 9.58
N ASN A 514 0.32 -1.15 9.58
CA ASN A 514 0.50 -0.08 10.56
C ASN A 514 0.53 1.27 9.85
N ASN A 515 -0.04 2.31 10.49
CA ASN A 515 0.03 3.68 9.98
C ASN A 515 1.30 4.39 10.46
N GLY A 516 1.88 5.23 9.61
CA GLY A 516 2.86 6.23 10.00
C GLY A 516 2.20 7.47 10.61
N THR A 517 2.95 8.56 10.69
CA THR A 517 2.40 9.90 11.01
C THR A 517 2.99 10.97 10.09
N SER A 518 2.36 12.14 10.04
CA SER A 518 2.81 13.27 9.21
C SER A 518 4.23 13.77 9.49
N GLY A 519 4.77 13.51 10.69
CA GLY A 519 6.16 13.79 11.06
C GLY A 519 7.08 12.57 11.06
N SER A 520 6.58 11.37 10.78
CA SER A 520 7.32 10.10 10.85
C SER A 520 6.66 9.04 9.96
N LEU A 521 7.02 9.04 8.68
CA LEU A 521 6.53 8.08 7.67
C LEU A 521 7.09 6.68 7.94
N ILE A 522 6.35 5.62 7.60
CA ILE A 522 6.95 4.27 7.48
C ILE A 522 7.56 4.16 6.08
N THR A 523 8.84 3.81 5.98
CA THR A 523 9.57 3.83 4.71
C THR A 523 9.99 2.43 4.26
N PHE A 524 9.39 1.91 3.18
CA PHE A 524 9.80 0.65 2.55
C PHE A 524 10.63 0.96 1.30
N ARG A 525 11.92 0.58 1.29
CA ARG A 525 12.82 1.01 0.23
C ARG A 525 13.90 0.03 -0.21
N GLY A 526 14.33 0.17 -1.46
CA GLY A 526 15.61 -0.36 -1.93
C GLY A 526 16.80 0.30 -1.22
N VAL A 527 17.98 -0.30 -1.34
CA VAL A 527 19.22 0.18 -0.68
C VAL A 527 19.55 1.61 -1.11
N ASP A 528 19.43 1.87 -2.41
CA ASP A 528 19.68 3.12 -3.12
C ASP A 528 18.94 3.08 -4.47
N ALA A 529 19.02 4.16 -5.26
CA ALA A 529 18.31 4.26 -6.54
C ALA A 529 18.89 3.38 -7.67
N SER A 530 20.15 2.94 -7.57
CA SER A 530 20.74 1.98 -8.53
C SER A 530 20.42 0.52 -8.18
N SER A 531 20.14 0.23 -6.90
CA SER A 531 20.02 -1.10 -6.33
C SER A 531 18.59 -1.43 -5.88
N LYS A 532 17.63 -1.26 -6.80
CA LYS A 532 16.20 -1.50 -6.57
C LYS A 532 15.87 -3.01 -6.52
N PRO A 533 15.29 -3.56 -5.44
CA PRO A 533 14.84 -4.94 -5.38
C PRO A 533 13.60 -5.16 -6.27
N GLU A 534 13.40 -6.41 -6.70
CA GLU A 534 12.24 -6.81 -7.52
C GLU A 534 11.23 -7.63 -6.70
N ILE A 535 9.97 -7.19 -6.70
CA ILE A 535 8.81 -7.87 -6.10
C ILE A 535 7.93 -8.41 -7.22
N TRP A 536 7.60 -9.70 -7.20
CA TRP A 536 6.92 -10.40 -8.31
C TRP A 536 5.60 -11.04 -7.86
N GLY A 537 4.48 -10.69 -8.51
CA GLY A 537 3.16 -11.33 -8.29
C GLY A 537 3.02 -12.74 -8.90
N ILE A 538 4.10 -13.24 -9.51
CA ILE A 538 4.16 -14.45 -10.33
C ILE A 538 4.69 -15.66 -9.54
N THR A 539 4.33 -16.87 -9.96
CA THR A 539 4.84 -18.13 -9.40
C THR A 539 5.20 -19.12 -10.50
N GLY A 540 6.31 -19.85 -10.31
CA GLY A 540 6.80 -20.84 -11.26
C GLY A 540 5.90 -22.07 -11.39
N ILE A 541 5.48 -22.35 -12.63
CA ILE A 541 4.63 -23.47 -13.02
C ILE A 541 5.24 -24.26 -14.19
N SER A 542 6.58 -24.29 -14.32
CA SER A 542 7.31 -24.97 -15.42
C SER A 542 7.07 -26.50 -15.52
N SER A 543 6.33 -27.11 -14.58
CA SER A 543 6.01 -28.54 -14.50
C SER A 543 4.52 -28.77 -14.24
N GLY A 544 3.95 -29.87 -14.75
CA GLY A 544 2.53 -30.25 -14.56
C GLY A 544 1.64 -30.00 -15.79
N TRP A 545 2.21 -29.48 -16.87
CA TRP A 545 1.51 -29.28 -18.14
C TRP A 545 1.25 -30.59 -18.90
N SER A 546 0.15 -30.64 -19.65
CA SER A 546 -0.20 -31.73 -20.57
C SER A 546 -0.48 -31.19 -21.99
N VAL A 547 -0.38 -32.03 -23.02
CA VAL A 547 -0.68 -31.62 -24.42
C VAL A 547 -2.17 -31.37 -24.59
N TYR A 548 -2.56 -30.24 -25.16
CA TYR A 548 -3.96 -29.94 -25.47
C TYR A 548 -4.31 -30.40 -26.90
N GLY A 549 -4.99 -31.54 -27.02
CA GLY A 549 -5.41 -32.10 -28.31
C GLY A 549 -6.57 -31.38 -29.01
N GLY A 550 -7.17 -30.36 -28.38
CA GLY A 550 -8.31 -29.61 -28.92
C GLY A 550 -7.93 -28.33 -29.68
N GLY A 551 -6.64 -28.06 -29.90
CA GLY A 551 -6.16 -26.83 -30.52
C GLY A 551 -4.94 -27.03 -31.42
N ASN A 552 -4.34 -25.92 -31.83
CA ASN A 552 -3.15 -25.90 -32.67
C ASN A 552 -1.98 -26.72 -32.11
N ALA A 553 -1.14 -27.27 -32.99
CA ALA A 553 0.06 -28.01 -32.59
C ALA A 553 1.00 -27.18 -31.68
N SER A 554 1.63 -27.88 -30.73
CA SER A 554 2.44 -27.32 -29.63
C SER A 554 1.67 -26.46 -28.62
N THR A 555 0.34 -26.66 -28.51
CA THR A 555 -0.47 -26.11 -27.41
C THR A 555 -0.52 -27.09 -26.23
N TYR A 556 -0.36 -26.56 -25.03
CA TYR A 556 -0.38 -27.29 -23.76
C TYR A 556 -1.41 -26.67 -22.81
N GLN A 557 -1.85 -27.43 -21.83
CA GLN A 557 -2.82 -27.03 -20.81
C GLN A 557 -2.32 -27.35 -19.40
N TYR A 558 -2.71 -26.53 -18.43
CA TYR A 558 -2.37 -26.60 -17.00
C TYR A 558 -3.60 -26.23 -16.16
N ALA A 559 -3.95 -27.06 -15.17
CA ALA A 559 -5.10 -26.81 -14.31
C ALA A 559 -4.74 -25.80 -13.20
N THR A 560 -5.49 -24.71 -13.10
CA THR A 560 -5.34 -23.65 -12.08
C THR A 560 -6.66 -22.95 -11.81
N THR A 561 -7.14 -23.04 -10.57
CA THR A 561 -8.33 -22.33 -10.07
C THR A 561 -8.07 -20.84 -9.79
N THR A 562 -6.82 -20.38 -9.89
CA THR A 562 -6.49 -18.96 -9.94
C THR A 562 -6.63 -18.48 -11.38
N GLU A 563 -7.46 -17.45 -11.60
CA GLU A 563 -7.55 -16.73 -12.87
C GLU A 563 -6.18 -16.12 -13.18
N VAL A 564 -5.57 -16.55 -14.29
CA VAL A 564 -4.29 -16.01 -14.75
C VAL A 564 -4.52 -14.83 -15.67
N LYS A 565 -4.07 -13.63 -15.26
CA LYS A 565 -4.11 -12.40 -16.06
C LYS A 565 -2.77 -12.01 -16.68
N VAL A 566 -1.67 -12.60 -16.20
CA VAL A 566 -0.33 -12.43 -16.76
C VAL A 566 0.39 -13.79 -16.80
N LEU A 567 0.92 -14.15 -17.97
CA LEU A 567 1.87 -15.24 -18.16
C LEU A 567 3.22 -14.68 -18.58
N ALA A 568 4.31 -15.22 -18.04
CA ALA A 568 5.66 -14.94 -18.51
C ALA A 568 6.46 -16.23 -18.75
N THR A 569 7.22 -16.27 -19.85
CA THR A 569 8.09 -17.42 -20.16
C THR A 569 9.45 -17.00 -20.73
N GLY A 570 10.43 -17.89 -20.64
CA GLY A 570 11.78 -17.67 -21.14
C GLY A 570 12.72 -18.84 -20.88
N ALA A 571 13.95 -18.77 -21.38
CA ALA A 571 14.97 -19.81 -21.17
C ALA A 571 15.51 -19.86 -19.73
N SER A 572 15.33 -18.79 -18.94
CA SER A 572 15.64 -18.73 -17.51
C SER A 572 14.81 -17.63 -16.85
N ILE A 573 14.78 -17.59 -15.52
CA ILE A 573 14.12 -16.51 -14.74
C ILE A 573 14.64 -15.11 -15.10
N ALA A 574 15.91 -14.97 -15.48
CA ALA A 574 16.51 -13.70 -15.92
C ALA A 574 16.14 -13.29 -17.35
N LEU A 575 15.45 -14.16 -18.10
CA LEU A 575 15.02 -13.97 -19.49
C LEU A 575 13.50 -14.14 -19.64
N LEU A 576 12.73 -13.96 -18.56
CA LEU A 576 11.27 -14.03 -18.59
C LEU A 576 10.67 -12.84 -19.34
N THR A 577 9.83 -13.15 -20.32
CA THR A 577 9.10 -12.18 -21.15
C THR A 577 7.61 -12.35 -20.96
N LYS A 578 6.87 -11.24 -20.77
CA LYS A 578 5.41 -11.27 -20.73
C LYS A 578 4.87 -11.78 -22.07
N LYS A 579 3.90 -12.67 -22.04
CA LYS A 579 3.27 -13.25 -23.23
C LYS A 579 1.90 -12.63 -23.53
N THR A 580 1.54 -12.60 -24.80
CA THR A 580 0.27 -12.05 -25.28
C THR A 580 -0.89 -12.99 -24.98
N GLN A 581 -2.01 -12.45 -24.49
CA GLN A 581 -3.23 -13.22 -24.33
C GLN A 581 -3.93 -13.38 -25.69
N GLY A 582 -4.16 -14.62 -26.12
CA GLY A 582 -4.96 -14.96 -27.29
C GLY A 582 -6.46 -15.04 -26.97
N SER A 583 -7.29 -15.21 -27.99
CA SER A 583 -8.76 -15.13 -27.86
C SER A 583 -9.46 -16.44 -27.47
N ALA A 584 -8.86 -17.60 -27.74
CA ALA A 584 -9.39 -18.91 -27.37
C ALA A 584 -8.31 -20.01 -27.43
N ALA A 585 -8.42 -21.01 -26.55
CA ALA A 585 -7.48 -22.13 -26.42
C ALA A 585 -7.23 -22.91 -27.74
N ALA A 586 -8.26 -23.06 -28.57
CA ALA A 586 -8.15 -23.80 -29.82
C ALA A 586 -7.32 -23.08 -30.89
N THR A 587 -7.33 -21.74 -30.88
CA THR A 587 -6.86 -20.87 -31.99
C THR A 587 -5.56 -20.12 -31.70
N LEU A 588 -4.94 -20.33 -30.52
CA LEU A 588 -3.70 -19.65 -30.11
C LEU A 588 -2.61 -19.64 -31.19
N ASN A 589 -1.95 -18.49 -31.38
CA ASN A 589 -0.73 -18.35 -32.16
C ASN A 589 0.52 -18.75 -31.33
N PRO A 590 1.69 -19.00 -31.95
CA PRO A 590 2.91 -19.33 -31.21
C PRO A 590 3.33 -18.21 -30.26
N GLY A 591 3.43 -18.49 -28.97
CA GLY A 591 3.73 -17.52 -27.91
C GLY A 591 2.49 -16.89 -27.26
N GLU A 592 1.28 -17.27 -27.64
CA GLU A 592 0.04 -16.82 -26.99
C GLU A 592 -0.44 -17.79 -25.89
N TRP A 593 -1.17 -17.24 -24.92
CA TRP A 593 -1.84 -17.98 -23.84
C TRP A 593 -3.31 -17.59 -23.69
N PHE A 594 -4.11 -18.42 -23.02
CA PHE A 594 -5.51 -18.12 -22.70
C PHE A 594 -5.92 -18.89 -21.43
N TRP A 595 -6.72 -18.29 -20.55
CA TRP A 595 -7.27 -18.97 -19.37
C TRP A 595 -8.80 -19.01 -19.47
N VAL A 596 -9.40 -20.16 -19.17
CA VAL A 596 -10.85 -20.35 -19.06
C VAL A 596 -11.18 -21.58 -18.20
N SER A 597 -12.25 -21.52 -17.40
CA SER A 597 -12.79 -22.66 -16.65
C SER A 597 -11.73 -23.46 -15.87
N ASP A 598 -10.94 -22.77 -15.06
CA ASP A 598 -9.84 -23.32 -14.25
C ASP A 598 -8.72 -24.01 -15.04
N VAL A 599 -8.57 -23.70 -16.34
CA VAL A 599 -7.48 -24.20 -17.19
C VAL A 599 -6.77 -23.05 -17.90
N LEU A 600 -5.45 -22.98 -17.68
CA LEU A 600 -4.52 -22.17 -18.44
C LEU A 600 -4.03 -22.96 -19.66
N TYR A 601 -4.09 -22.35 -20.83
CA TYR A 601 -3.56 -22.84 -22.10
C TYR A 601 -2.38 -21.98 -22.56
N TYR A 602 -1.32 -22.60 -23.07
CA TYR A 602 -0.18 -21.91 -23.68
C TYR A 602 0.28 -22.63 -24.94
N ARG A 603 0.53 -21.88 -26.01
CA ARG A 603 1.17 -22.42 -27.22
C ARG A 603 2.61 -21.92 -27.30
N LEU A 604 3.56 -22.85 -27.37
CA LEU A 604 4.99 -22.53 -27.44
C LEU A 604 5.31 -21.55 -28.57
N ALA A 605 6.19 -20.59 -28.29
CA ALA A 605 6.79 -19.74 -29.32
C ALA A 605 7.89 -20.49 -30.10
N SER A 606 8.40 -19.89 -31.17
CA SER A 606 9.49 -20.48 -31.95
C SER A 606 10.76 -20.65 -31.10
N GLY A 607 11.35 -21.85 -31.12
CA GLY A 607 12.53 -22.21 -30.33
C GLY A 607 12.26 -22.58 -28.86
N GLU A 608 11.02 -22.43 -28.37
CA GLU A 608 10.65 -22.87 -27.03
C GLU A 608 10.38 -24.39 -26.99
N VAL A 609 10.70 -25.04 -25.86
CA VAL A 609 10.54 -26.50 -25.67
C VAL A 609 10.00 -26.77 -24.26
N MET A 610 8.87 -27.48 -24.15
CA MET A 610 8.29 -27.87 -22.86
C MET A 610 9.24 -28.76 -22.05
N GLY A 611 9.31 -28.52 -20.74
CA GLY A 611 10.18 -29.24 -19.82
C GLY A 611 11.59 -28.64 -19.67
N SER A 612 12.02 -27.74 -20.56
CA SER A 612 13.24 -26.93 -20.39
C SER A 612 12.98 -25.43 -20.27
N ILE A 613 11.90 -24.94 -20.89
CA ILE A 613 11.39 -23.58 -20.71
C ILE A 613 11.01 -23.28 -19.25
N GLN A 614 11.30 -22.06 -18.79
CA GLN A 614 10.70 -21.52 -17.57
C GLN A 614 9.36 -20.88 -17.90
N ILE A 615 8.33 -21.26 -17.17
CA ILE A 615 6.98 -20.70 -17.26
C ILE A 615 6.57 -20.28 -15.85
N GLU A 616 6.24 -19.01 -15.68
CA GLU A 616 5.65 -18.49 -14.45
C GLU A 616 4.31 -17.83 -14.79
N ALA A 617 3.30 -18.01 -13.92
CA ALA A 617 1.97 -17.42 -14.07
C ALA A 617 1.63 -16.54 -12.87
N ALA A 618 0.85 -15.47 -13.09
CA ALA A 618 0.45 -14.58 -12.02
C ALA A 618 -0.48 -15.29 -11.03
N SER A 619 -0.24 -15.01 -9.74
CA SER A 619 -0.77 -15.78 -8.61
C SER A 619 -1.04 -14.94 -7.35
N ARG A 620 -0.71 -13.65 -7.41
CA ARG A 620 -0.96 -12.64 -6.38
C ARG A 620 -1.51 -11.42 -7.09
N ASP A 621 -2.62 -10.89 -6.61
CA ASP A 621 -3.27 -9.74 -7.22
C ASP A 621 -2.41 -8.49 -7.15
N PHE A 622 -1.64 -8.34 -6.07
CA PHE A 622 -0.77 -7.18 -5.84
C PHE A 622 0.68 -7.59 -5.56
N GLY A 623 1.63 -6.78 -6.02
CA GLY A 623 3.02 -6.83 -5.54
C GLY A 623 3.23 -5.93 -4.32
N VAL A 624 2.60 -4.74 -4.30
CA VAL A 624 2.52 -3.83 -3.15
C VAL A 624 1.05 -3.46 -2.92
N SER A 625 0.57 -3.55 -1.69
CA SER A 625 -0.79 -3.20 -1.28
C SER A 625 -0.78 -2.35 0.00
N SER A 626 -1.50 -1.24 0.03
CA SER A 626 -1.51 -0.30 1.15
C SER A 626 -2.89 0.37 1.32
N SER A 627 -3.55 0.09 2.43
CA SER A 627 -4.69 0.86 2.96
C SER A 627 -4.25 1.90 4.00
N GLU A 628 -2.98 1.89 4.37
CA GLU A 628 -2.41 2.60 5.52
C GLU A 628 -1.90 3.99 5.13
N ASP A 629 -1.91 4.89 6.12
CA ASP A 629 -1.49 6.28 5.99
C ASP A 629 -0.01 6.50 6.33
N TYR A 630 0.55 7.54 5.72
CA TYR A 630 1.92 8.03 5.91
C TYR A 630 2.99 6.98 5.58
N ILE A 631 2.77 6.24 4.49
CA ILE A 631 3.73 5.26 3.96
C ILE A 631 4.54 5.86 2.80
N LEU A 632 5.85 5.59 2.76
CA LEU A 632 6.77 5.90 1.66
C LEU A 632 7.29 4.61 1.05
N PHE A 633 6.93 4.33 -0.21
CA PHE A 633 7.54 3.29 -1.03
C PHE A 633 8.61 3.93 -1.92
N GLN A 634 9.87 3.50 -1.81
CA GLN A 634 10.99 4.15 -2.50
C GLN A 634 11.95 3.17 -3.20
N ASN A 635 12.32 3.44 -4.44
CA ASN A 635 13.35 2.67 -5.16
C ASN A 635 13.04 1.16 -5.22
N LEU A 636 11.79 0.79 -5.53
CA LEU A 636 11.31 -0.60 -5.65
C LEU A 636 10.91 -0.89 -7.11
N ILE A 637 11.20 -2.09 -7.61
CA ILE A 637 10.65 -2.59 -8.87
C ILE A 637 9.58 -3.63 -8.55
N VAL A 638 8.41 -3.53 -9.19
CA VAL A 638 7.31 -4.49 -9.04
C VAL A 638 6.88 -5.01 -10.40
N ARG A 639 6.69 -6.33 -10.52
CA ARG A 639 6.42 -6.99 -11.80
C ARG A 639 5.36 -8.08 -11.71
N TYR A 640 4.70 -8.34 -12.84
CA TYR A 640 3.85 -9.52 -13.06
C TYR A 640 2.74 -9.73 -12.01
N ALA A 641 2.15 -8.66 -11.47
CA ALA A 641 0.99 -8.76 -10.58
C ALA A 641 -0.28 -9.12 -11.36
N ASN A 642 -1.16 -9.91 -10.74
CA ASN A 642 -2.37 -10.45 -11.38
C ASN A 642 -3.49 -9.40 -11.52
N LEU A 643 -3.49 -8.36 -10.68
CA LEU A 643 -4.42 -7.23 -10.76
C LEU A 643 -3.67 -5.89 -10.92
N ALA A 644 -2.86 -5.47 -9.95
CA ALA A 644 -2.09 -4.22 -10.05
C ALA A 644 -0.69 -4.36 -9.41
N ALA A 645 0.36 -3.79 -10.00
CA ALA A 645 1.69 -3.87 -9.39
C ALA A 645 1.72 -3.14 -8.02
N PHE A 646 1.18 -1.92 -7.98
CA PHE A 646 0.87 -1.17 -6.76
C PHE A 646 -0.64 -0.97 -6.60
N TYR A 647 -1.17 -1.19 -5.40
CA TYR A 647 -2.55 -0.89 -5.03
C TYR A 647 -2.55 0.02 -3.77
N LEU A 648 -2.80 1.31 -3.96
CA LEU A 648 -2.65 2.34 -2.92
C LEU A 648 -4.00 3.03 -2.67
N VAL A 649 -4.70 2.59 -1.63
CA VAL A 649 -6.07 3.01 -1.27
C VAL A 649 -6.18 3.73 0.07
N GLY A 650 -5.05 3.96 0.76
CA GLY A 650 -4.99 4.81 1.96
C GLY A 650 -5.30 6.30 1.69
N SER A 651 -5.26 7.11 2.75
CA SER A 651 -5.56 8.55 2.71
C SER A 651 -4.33 9.45 2.64
N THR A 652 -3.10 8.93 2.75
CA THR A 652 -1.82 9.58 2.42
C THR A 652 -0.71 8.56 2.20
N ALA A 653 -0.08 8.52 1.02
CA ALA A 653 1.14 7.76 0.77
C ALA A 653 2.01 8.40 -0.33
N VAL A 654 3.29 8.02 -0.41
CA VAL A 654 4.24 8.48 -1.43
C VAL A 654 4.88 7.28 -2.12
N ALA A 655 4.87 7.27 -3.44
CA ALA A 655 5.58 6.30 -4.28
C ALA A 655 6.66 7.05 -5.09
N GLN A 656 7.94 6.85 -4.74
CA GLN A 656 9.06 7.62 -5.30
C GLN A 656 10.16 6.73 -5.88
N GLY A 657 10.62 6.99 -7.10
CA GLY A 657 11.71 6.18 -7.66
C GLY A 657 11.27 4.75 -7.98
N VAL A 658 9.96 4.46 -7.97
CA VAL A 658 9.43 3.10 -8.13
C VAL A 658 9.15 2.78 -9.58
N GLU A 659 9.17 1.48 -9.91
CA GLU A 659 8.97 1.01 -11.28
C GLU A 659 7.97 -0.14 -11.30
N ALA A 660 6.93 -0.03 -12.12
CA ALA A 660 5.85 -1.00 -12.25
C ALA A 660 5.79 -1.53 -13.69
N TYR A 661 6.24 -2.76 -13.90
CA TYR A 661 6.36 -3.37 -15.23
C TYR A 661 5.52 -4.62 -15.41
N ASP A 662 5.09 -4.87 -16.65
CA ASP A 662 4.69 -6.19 -17.14
C ASP A 662 3.60 -6.89 -16.30
N SER A 663 2.82 -6.13 -15.52
CA SER A 663 1.71 -6.59 -14.65
C SER A 663 0.37 -6.45 -15.39
N TYR A 664 -0.76 -6.80 -14.77
CA TYR A 664 -2.07 -6.55 -15.37
C TYR A 664 -2.35 -5.04 -15.49
N GLU A 665 -2.57 -4.35 -14.37
CA GLU A 665 -2.43 -2.90 -14.24
C GLU A 665 -1.09 -2.52 -13.59
N GLY A 666 -0.59 -1.32 -13.86
CA GLY A 666 0.66 -0.81 -13.29
C GLY A 666 0.51 -0.31 -11.85
N MET A 667 -0.29 0.74 -11.65
CA MET A 667 -0.58 1.32 -10.34
C MET A 667 -2.06 1.72 -10.25
N ASP A 668 -2.82 1.09 -9.35
CA ASP A 668 -4.17 1.55 -8.97
C ASP A 668 -4.09 2.42 -7.71
N ILE A 669 -4.55 3.66 -7.85
CA ILE A 669 -4.47 4.75 -6.89
C ILE A 669 -5.88 5.21 -6.53
N GLY A 670 -6.68 4.31 -5.95
CA GLY A 670 -7.99 4.63 -5.40
C GLY A 670 -7.98 5.52 -4.16
N GLY A 671 -6.80 5.76 -3.56
CA GLY A 671 -6.62 6.52 -2.33
C GLY A 671 -6.62 8.05 -2.46
N SER A 672 -6.57 8.71 -1.31
CA SER A 672 -6.47 10.19 -1.19
C SER A 672 -5.05 10.65 -0.89
N ASN A 673 -4.72 11.89 -1.27
CA ASN A 673 -3.43 12.56 -1.10
C ASN A 673 -2.19 11.79 -1.61
N ILE A 674 -2.38 10.72 -2.39
CA ILE A 674 -1.30 9.84 -2.84
C ILE A 674 -0.39 10.61 -3.81
N THR A 675 0.92 10.54 -3.61
CA THR A 675 1.90 11.23 -4.47
C THR A 675 2.82 10.24 -5.18
N VAL A 676 2.72 10.16 -6.50
CA VAL A 676 3.62 9.39 -7.36
C VAL A 676 4.64 10.34 -7.98
N ARG A 677 5.95 10.09 -7.80
CA ARG A 677 7.01 10.95 -8.36
C ARG A 677 8.30 10.22 -8.75
N TYR A 678 8.95 10.62 -9.84
CA TYR A 678 10.19 9.98 -10.33
C TYR A 678 10.01 8.48 -10.57
N SER A 679 8.89 8.08 -11.16
CA SER A 679 8.47 6.68 -11.27
C SER A 679 8.19 6.27 -12.72
N ILE A 680 8.37 4.98 -13.04
CA ILE A 680 8.10 4.40 -14.36
C ILE A 680 6.98 3.38 -14.25
N VAL A 681 6.01 3.43 -15.16
CA VAL A 681 4.89 2.47 -15.20
C VAL A 681 4.67 2.03 -16.64
N ALA A 682 5.15 0.84 -16.99
CA ALA A 682 5.33 0.47 -18.39
C ALA A 682 5.01 -0.99 -18.76
N ARG A 683 4.49 -1.17 -19.98
CA ARG A 683 4.11 -2.48 -20.56
C ARG A 683 3.15 -3.30 -19.72
N ASN A 684 2.27 -2.68 -18.94
CA ASN A 684 1.20 -3.41 -18.24
C ASN A 684 0.15 -3.90 -19.26
N VAL A 685 -0.67 -4.90 -18.92
CA VAL A 685 -1.64 -5.53 -19.85
C VAL A 685 -2.80 -4.59 -20.19
N THR A 686 -3.24 -3.77 -19.24
CA THR A 686 -4.26 -2.74 -19.44
C THR A 686 -3.63 -1.37 -19.18
N ASP A 687 -3.84 -0.78 -18.00
CA ASP A 687 -3.51 0.61 -17.73
C ASP A 687 -2.17 0.77 -17.01
N GLY A 688 -1.52 1.90 -17.25
CA GLY A 688 -0.33 2.33 -16.52
C GLY A 688 -0.70 2.80 -15.11
N ILE A 689 -1.04 4.07 -14.96
CA ILE A 689 -1.50 4.65 -13.69
C ILE A 689 -3.02 4.85 -13.75
N ASN A 690 -3.76 4.08 -12.97
CA ASN A 690 -5.20 4.18 -12.80
C ASN A 690 -5.50 5.01 -11.53
N LEU A 691 -6.27 6.09 -11.67
CA LEU A 691 -6.73 6.94 -10.56
C LEU A 691 -8.27 6.97 -10.56
N PRO A 692 -8.95 5.97 -9.94
CA PRO A 692 -10.40 5.84 -10.02
C PRO A 692 -11.17 6.74 -9.03
N TYR A 693 -10.59 7.10 -7.88
CA TYR A 693 -11.22 8.00 -6.88
C TYR A 693 -10.27 9.04 -6.22
N PRO A 694 -9.33 9.66 -6.94
CA PRO A 694 -8.28 10.50 -6.35
C PRO A 694 -8.82 11.80 -5.75
N ALA A 695 -8.76 11.94 -4.42
CA ALA A 695 -8.91 13.23 -3.76
C ALA A 695 -7.52 13.78 -3.37
N ASN A 696 -7.11 14.89 -3.97
CA ASN A 696 -5.84 15.60 -3.69
C ASN A 696 -4.57 14.80 -4.03
N SER A 697 -4.68 13.75 -4.83
CA SER A 697 -3.56 12.94 -5.31
C SER A 697 -2.77 13.66 -6.42
N ARG A 698 -1.49 13.31 -6.58
CA ARG A 698 -0.51 14.07 -7.37
C ARG A 698 0.44 13.14 -8.13
N THR A 699 0.60 13.37 -9.42
CA THR A 699 1.62 12.69 -10.25
C THR A 699 2.62 13.73 -10.76
N TYR A 700 3.90 13.52 -10.45
CA TYR A 700 5.01 14.37 -10.88
C TYR A 700 6.07 13.54 -11.59
N ASN A 701 6.83 14.14 -12.53
CA ASN A 701 8.12 13.62 -13.00
C ASN A 701 8.11 12.10 -13.26
N SER A 702 7.19 11.61 -14.08
CA SER A 702 6.95 10.16 -14.21
C SER A 702 6.73 9.75 -15.67
N LEU A 703 6.90 8.47 -15.96
CA LEU A 703 6.74 7.90 -17.29
C LEU A 703 5.65 6.84 -17.30
N VAL A 704 4.68 6.96 -18.20
CA VAL A 704 3.72 5.90 -18.54
C VAL A 704 3.94 5.43 -19.98
N TYR A 705 4.59 4.27 -20.15
CA TYR A 705 5.12 3.81 -21.45
C TYR A 705 4.51 2.48 -21.90
N GLY A 706 3.97 2.41 -23.13
CA GLY A 706 3.71 1.13 -23.78
C GLY A 706 2.65 0.24 -23.11
N ASN A 707 1.74 0.82 -22.32
CA ASN A 707 0.70 0.07 -21.62
C ASN A 707 -0.43 -0.35 -22.59
N GLY A 708 -1.07 -1.49 -22.31
CA GLY A 708 -2.01 -2.16 -23.22
C GLY A 708 -3.36 -1.47 -23.44
N THR A 709 -3.68 -0.40 -22.72
CA THR A 709 -4.86 0.44 -22.98
C THR A 709 -4.56 1.93 -22.73
N ILE A 710 -4.51 2.39 -21.47
CA ILE A 710 -4.29 3.80 -21.12
C ILE A 710 -2.92 4.01 -20.45
N GLY A 711 -2.23 5.11 -20.77
CA GLY A 711 -1.05 5.55 -20.03
C GLY A 711 -1.37 5.97 -18.59
N LEU A 712 -2.13 7.04 -18.42
CA LEU A 712 -2.68 7.49 -17.14
C LEU A 712 -4.19 7.72 -17.25
N MET A 713 -4.99 6.95 -16.51
CA MET A 713 -6.44 7.16 -16.38
C MET A 713 -6.77 7.97 -15.13
N PHE A 714 -7.69 8.93 -15.23
CA PHE A 714 -8.14 9.75 -14.10
C PHE A 714 -9.66 9.94 -14.04
N SER A 715 -10.22 9.80 -12.84
CA SER A 715 -11.58 10.24 -12.48
C SER A 715 -11.50 11.37 -11.44
N ALA A 716 -12.55 12.20 -11.31
CA ALA A 716 -12.55 13.32 -10.37
C ALA A 716 -13.98 13.79 -10.01
N PHE A 717 -14.14 14.30 -8.79
CA PHE A 717 -15.45 14.58 -8.20
C PHE A 717 -15.48 16.00 -7.63
N THR A 718 -16.68 16.51 -7.31
CA THR A 718 -16.81 17.90 -6.83
C THR A 718 -16.01 18.11 -5.54
N GLY A 719 -15.08 19.06 -5.56
CA GLY A 719 -14.17 19.34 -4.45
C GLY A 719 -12.84 18.55 -4.44
N THR A 720 -12.61 17.59 -5.34
CA THR A 720 -11.28 16.95 -5.47
C THR A 720 -10.32 17.86 -6.24
N VAL A 721 -9.08 17.99 -5.77
CA VAL A 721 -7.96 18.51 -6.58
C VAL A 721 -7.17 17.34 -7.18
N LEU A 722 -6.78 17.42 -8.44
CA LEU A 722 -5.85 16.48 -9.08
C LEU A 722 -4.68 17.24 -9.72
N THR A 723 -3.44 16.81 -9.44
CA THR A 723 -2.22 17.42 -10.00
C THR A 723 -1.50 16.43 -10.90
N ILE A 724 -1.21 16.80 -12.15
CA ILE A 724 -0.45 15.98 -13.11
C ILE A 724 0.55 16.88 -13.84
N LYS A 725 1.84 16.76 -13.53
CA LYS A 725 2.91 17.61 -14.10
C LYS A 725 4.19 16.85 -14.38
N ASN A 726 4.97 17.28 -15.36
CA ASN A 726 6.24 16.66 -15.75
C ASN A 726 6.07 15.17 -16.09
N VAL A 727 4.92 14.75 -16.63
CA VAL A 727 4.65 13.35 -17.01
C VAL A 727 4.90 13.14 -18.50
N ILE A 728 5.69 12.12 -18.84
CA ILE A 728 5.77 11.58 -20.20
C ILE A 728 4.74 10.43 -20.31
N ALA A 729 3.90 10.45 -21.35
CA ALA A 729 2.91 9.42 -21.63
C ALA A 729 2.95 9.02 -23.10
N VAL A 730 3.65 7.91 -23.43
CA VAL A 730 3.93 7.54 -24.83
C VAL A 730 3.81 6.04 -25.14
N ALA A 731 3.60 5.71 -26.41
CA ALA A 731 3.45 4.37 -26.97
C ALA A 731 2.31 3.51 -26.36
N ASN A 732 1.38 4.10 -25.61
CA ASN A 732 0.25 3.41 -24.99
C ASN A 732 -0.82 3.03 -26.05
N SER A 733 -1.55 1.94 -25.85
CA SER A 733 -2.28 1.29 -26.97
C SER A 733 -3.59 1.98 -27.38
N SER A 734 -4.11 2.93 -26.60
CA SER A 734 -5.36 3.64 -26.91
C SER A 734 -5.35 5.12 -26.53
N TYR A 735 -4.86 5.46 -25.34
CA TYR A 735 -4.80 6.86 -24.85
C TYR A 735 -3.54 7.10 -24.03
N SER A 736 -3.02 8.33 -24.08
CA SER A 736 -1.95 8.74 -23.17
C SER A 736 -2.52 9.23 -21.85
N PHE A 737 -3.54 10.08 -21.89
CA PHE A 737 -4.31 10.56 -20.73
C PHE A 737 -5.80 10.27 -20.91
N GLY A 738 -6.29 9.24 -20.22
CA GLY A 738 -7.68 8.78 -20.29
C GLY A 738 -8.58 9.38 -19.20
N LYS A 739 -9.72 9.94 -19.59
CA LYS A 739 -10.74 10.45 -18.66
C LYS A 739 -11.78 9.38 -18.31
N GLY A 740 -11.83 9.05 -17.02
CA GLY A 740 -12.90 8.27 -16.41
C GLY A 740 -14.09 9.13 -16.00
N TRP A 741 -14.61 8.89 -14.79
CA TRP A 741 -15.82 9.53 -14.28
C TRP A 741 -15.52 10.95 -13.77
N ILE A 742 -16.11 11.98 -14.39
CA ILE A 742 -15.99 13.38 -13.97
C ILE A 742 -17.36 13.91 -13.53
N PHE A 743 -17.51 14.26 -12.25
CA PHE A 743 -18.78 14.71 -11.67
C PHE A 743 -18.72 16.10 -11.01
N GLY A 744 -19.45 17.05 -11.60
CA GLY A 744 -19.61 18.43 -11.11
C GLY A 744 -18.34 19.26 -11.27
N ALA A 745 -17.81 19.82 -10.18
CA ALA A 745 -16.69 20.78 -10.19
C ALA A 745 -15.45 20.30 -9.41
N PRO A 746 -14.66 19.35 -9.94
CA PRO A 746 -13.27 19.10 -9.52
C PRO A 746 -12.34 20.24 -9.96
N THR A 747 -11.14 20.31 -9.37
CA THR A 747 -10.06 21.22 -9.77
C THR A 747 -8.89 20.43 -10.37
N PHE A 748 -8.44 20.81 -11.57
CA PHE A 748 -7.28 20.22 -12.24
C PHE A 748 -6.10 21.18 -12.22
N VAL A 749 -4.94 20.72 -11.74
CA VAL A 749 -3.68 21.46 -11.66
C VAL A 749 -2.65 20.76 -12.55
N THR A 750 -2.87 20.83 -13.86
CA THR A 750 -2.14 20.06 -14.88
C THR A 750 -1.31 20.99 -15.76
N GLY A 751 -0.24 20.47 -16.38
CA GLY A 751 0.64 21.23 -17.27
C GLY A 751 2.08 20.70 -17.27
N ASN A 752 2.90 21.11 -18.24
CA ASN A 752 4.27 20.60 -18.43
C ASN A 752 4.33 19.06 -18.61
N ASN A 753 3.38 18.45 -19.32
CA ASN A 753 3.39 17.01 -19.67
C ASN A 753 3.67 16.82 -21.17
N LEU A 754 4.12 15.62 -21.57
CA LEU A 754 4.52 15.29 -22.94
C LEU A 754 3.88 13.97 -23.40
N TRP A 755 3.29 13.93 -24.60
CA TRP A 755 2.74 12.71 -25.20
C TRP A 755 2.82 12.68 -26.73
N ASP A 756 2.72 11.47 -27.32
CA ASP A 756 2.90 11.17 -28.75
C ASP A 756 1.58 10.94 -29.51
N LEU A 757 0.51 10.48 -28.83
CA LEU A 757 -0.71 9.98 -29.46
C LEU A 757 -1.74 11.07 -29.80
N ALA A 758 -2.18 11.06 -31.06
CA ALA A 758 -3.25 11.92 -31.57
C ALA A 758 -4.63 11.31 -31.32
N GLY A 759 -5.31 11.76 -30.26
CA GLY A 759 -6.64 11.24 -29.90
C GLY A 759 -7.15 11.59 -28.49
N ASP A 760 -6.33 12.24 -27.66
CA ASP A 760 -6.60 12.60 -26.26
C ASP A 760 -7.69 13.70 -26.07
N ALA A 761 -8.73 13.72 -26.91
CA ALA A 761 -9.90 14.61 -26.84
C ALA A 761 -10.68 14.51 -25.51
N THR A 762 -10.39 13.49 -24.68
CA THR A 762 -10.93 13.36 -23.33
C THR A 762 -10.13 14.15 -22.29
N TRP A 763 -8.82 14.34 -22.53
CA TRP A 763 -7.88 15.15 -21.75
C TRP A 763 -7.93 16.63 -22.14
N ASP A 764 -8.30 16.97 -23.38
CA ASP A 764 -8.38 18.35 -23.89
C ASP A 764 -9.17 19.33 -23.02
N THR A 765 -10.21 18.88 -22.30
CA THR A 765 -11.00 19.74 -21.39
C THR A 765 -10.36 19.93 -20.01
N ASN A 766 -9.27 19.21 -19.72
CA ASN A 766 -8.67 19.04 -18.39
C ASN A 766 -7.15 19.29 -18.39
N LYS A 767 -6.52 19.44 -19.56
CA LYS A 767 -5.12 19.82 -19.73
C LYS A 767 -4.92 21.33 -19.50
N GLY A 768 -3.93 21.67 -18.68
CA GLY A 768 -3.50 23.04 -18.46
C GLY A 768 -2.50 23.52 -19.52
N THR A 769 -1.64 24.45 -19.14
CA THR A 769 -0.69 25.11 -20.06
C THR A 769 0.65 24.36 -20.18
N SER A 770 1.46 24.77 -21.17
CA SER A 770 2.86 24.35 -21.33
C SER A 770 3.08 22.85 -21.55
N ASN A 771 2.07 22.13 -22.07
CA ASN A 771 2.21 20.74 -22.48
C ASN A 771 2.87 20.62 -23.86
N GLN A 772 3.42 19.45 -24.16
CA GLN A 772 4.06 19.08 -25.41
C GLN A 772 3.27 17.94 -26.06
N GLU A 773 2.51 18.26 -27.09
CA GLU A 773 1.50 17.36 -27.66
C GLU A 773 1.95 16.84 -29.02
N LEU A 774 1.83 15.53 -29.24
CA LEU A 774 2.24 14.82 -30.47
C LEU A 774 3.75 14.90 -30.73
N ILE A 775 4.53 14.84 -29.64
CA ILE A 775 5.98 15.03 -29.63
C ILE A 775 6.66 13.75 -29.13
N ASP A 776 7.73 13.35 -29.82
CA ASP A 776 8.60 12.25 -29.39
C ASP A 776 9.53 12.77 -28.26
N PRO A 777 9.54 12.14 -27.07
CA PRO A 777 10.44 12.50 -25.99
C PRO A 777 11.91 12.09 -26.22
N LEU A 778 12.24 11.40 -27.32
CA LEU A 778 13.58 10.92 -27.68
C LEU A 778 14.23 10.10 -26.54
N LEU A 779 13.71 8.88 -26.33
CA LEU A 779 14.15 7.95 -25.28
C LEU A 779 15.21 6.98 -25.83
N ILE A 780 16.37 6.91 -25.17
CA ILE A 780 17.58 6.21 -25.68
C ILE A 780 17.35 4.74 -26.06
N SER A 781 16.66 3.95 -25.23
CA SER A 781 16.35 2.55 -25.55
C SER A 781 15.19 1.99 -24.71
N PRO A 782 13.94 2.43 -24.94
CA PRO A 782 12.78 1.99 -24.16
C PRO A 782 12.54 0.47 -24.24
N ALA A 783 12.92 -0.15 -25.37
CA ALA A 783 12.87 -1.60 -25.56
C ALA A 783 13.77 -2.40 -24.60
N SER A 784 14.77 -1.77 -23.98
CA SER A 784 15.68 -2.37 -22.97
C SER A 784 15.44 -1.86 -21.54
N ASN A 785 14.35 -1.13 -21.31
CA ASN A 785 14.06 -0.35 -20.08
C ASN A 785 14.98 0.86 -19.84
N ASN A 786 15.71 1.35 -20.85
CA ASN A 786 16.43 2.62 -20.72
C ASN A 786 15.57 3.76 -21.29
N PHE A 787 14.86 4.46 -20.41
CA PHE A 787 14.02 5.61 -20.76
C PHE A 787 14.66 6.96 -20.40
N ALA A 788 15.99 7.02 -20.29
CA ALA A 788 16.71 8.29 -20.20
C ALA A 788 16.63 9.06 -21.53
N LEU A 789 16.73 10.38 -21.44
CA LEU A 789 16.55 11.32 -22.55
C LEU A 789 17.80 11.42 -23.45
N GLU A 790 17.60 11.53 -24.75
CA GLU A 790 18.66 11.90 -25.70
C GLU A 790 19.04 13.40 -25.59
N PRO A 791 20.26 13.81 -25.98
CA PRO A 791 20.79 15.17 -25.72
C PRO A 791 19.97 16.36 -26.23
N LEU A 792 19.11 16.14 -27.23
CA LEU A 792 18.24 17.15 -27.84
C LEU A 792 16.74 16.84 -27.62
N SER A 793 16.43 16.01 -26.62
CA SER A 793 15.05 15.75 -26.21
C SER A 793 14.34 17.06 -25.83
N PRO A 794 13.10 17.30 -26.32
CA PRO A 794 12.34 18.50 -25.98
C PRO A 794 11.82 18.48 -24.53
N ALA A 795 11.95 17.35 -23.82
CA ALA A 795 11.66 17.23 -22.40
C ALA A 795 12.69 17.94 -21.49
N ILE A 796 13.87 18.31 -22.02
CA ILE A 796 15.00 18.81 -21.20
C ILE A 796 14.86 20.32 -20.88
N ASP A 797 15.01 20.68 -19.62
CA ASP A 797 14.74 22.01 -19.02
C ASP A 797 13.30 22.55 -19.20
N THR A 798 12.31 21.72 -19.56
CA THR A 798 10.93 22.19 -19.91
C THR A 798 9.83 21.80 -18.91
N GLY A 799 10.17 21.13 -17.80
CA GLY A 799 9.24 20.82 -16.72
C GLY A 799 8.94 22.03 -15.81
N THR A 800 8.55 21.75 -14.56
CA THR A 800 8.29 22.78 -13.55
C THR A 800 8.53 22.28 -12.12
N THR A 801 8.95 23.17 -11.23
CA THR A 801 9.34 22.89 -9.84
C THR A 801 8.14 22.62 -8.93
N GLY A 802 7.52 21.44 -9.09
CA GLY A 802 6.35 20.99 -8.29
C GLY A 802 6.55 19.71 -7.48
N SER A 803 7.58 18.91 -7.78
CA SER A 803 7.76 17.56 -7.22
C SER A 803 8.33 17.53 -5.80
N GLY A 804 9.05 18.59 -5.40
CA GLY A 804 9.73 18.69 -4.10
C GLY A 804 10.92 17.74 -3.92
N ALA A 805 11.56 17.28 -5.01
CA ALA A 805 12.79 16.49 -4.97
C ALA A 805 13.97 17.25 -5.58
N THR A 806 15.18 16.87 -5.19
CA THR A 806 16.46 17.43 -5.70
C THR A 806 17.25 16.44 -6.55
N THR A 807 16.70 15.25 -6.81
CA THR A 807 17.33 14.20 -7.62
C THR A 807 16.31 13.42 -8.46
N ASP A 808 16.79 12.82 -9.56
CA ASP A 808 16.02 11.98 -10.48
C ASP A 808 15.80 10.52 -9.96
N ILE A 809 15.22 9.66 -10.82
CA ILE A 809 14.97 8.23 -10.56
C ILE A 809 16.23 7.37 -10.34
N LEU A 810 17.41 7.86 -10.71
CA LEU A 810 18.72 7.22 -10.50
C LEU A 810 19.49 7.84 -9.31
N GLY A 811 19.01 8.95 -8.74
CA GLY A 811 19.69 9.72 -7.70
C GLY A 811 20.67 10.77 -8.25
N ASN A 812 20.63 11.07 -9.55
CA ASN A 812 21.38 12.17 -10.15
C ASN A 812 20.80 13.53 -9.73
N PRO A 813 21.60 14.61 -9.60
CA PRO A 813 21.09 15.95 -9.33
C PRO A 813 20.24 16.49 -10.50
N ILE A 814 19.22 17.26 -10.14
CA ILE A 814 18.40 18.07 -11.06
C ILE A 814 19.19 19.31 -11.48
N TYR A 815 19.14 19.67 -12.77
CA TYR A 815 19.80 20.82 -13.38
C TYR A 815 18.78 21.88 -13.81
N GLY A 816 19.07 23.16 -13.59
CA GLY A 816 18.23 24.27 -14.04
C GLY A 816 16.76 24.16 -13.63
N THR A 817 15.89 23.91 -14.61
CA THR A 817 14.47 23.57 -14.41
C THR A 817 14.29 22.07 -14.62
N PRO A 818 13.61 21.32 -13.73
CA PRO A 818 13.52 19.87 -13.85
C PRO A 818 12.97 19.41 -15.21
N ASP A 819 13.48 18.30 -15.72
CA ASP A 819 13.03 17.72 -16.97
C ASP A 819 11.58 17.19 -16.87
N ILE A 820 10.92 17.03 -18.02
CA ILE A 820 9.67 16.27 -18.11
C ILE A 820 10.03 14.77 -18.06
N GLY A 821 9.41 14.02 -17.16
CA GLY A 821 9.68 12.59 -16.94
C GLY A 821 10.48 12.29 -15.66
N PRO A 822 10.90 11.02 -15.46
CA PRO A 822 11.53 10.55 -14.24
C PRO A 822 13.07 10.62 -14.23
N TYR A 823 13.71 10.75 -15.39
CA TYR A 823 15.16 10.92 -15.54
C TYR A 823 15.49 12.40 -15.73
N GLU A 824 16.67 12.82 -15.27
CA GLU A 824 17.23 14.13 -15.60
C GLU A 824 18.42 13.96 -16.56
N TYR A 825 18.42 14.70 -17.66
CA TYR A 825 19.54 14.74 -18.58
C TYR A 825 20.77 15.37 -17.93
N GLN A 826 21.78 14.55 -17.65
CA GLN A 826 23.04 15.00 -17.04
C GLN A 826 23.95 15.66 -18.10
N PRO A 827 24.23 16.98 -18.01
CA PRO A 827 25.03 17.67 -19.03
C PRO A 827 26.48 17.13 -19.03
N PRO A 828 26.97 16.57 -20.16
CA PRO A 828 28.21 15.79 -20.15
C PRO A 828 29.45 16.68 -20.11
N TYR A 829 29.46 17.76 -20.88
CA TYR A 829 30.61 18.62 -21.10
C TYR A 829 30.89 19.53 -19.91
N THR A 830 32.12 20.04 -19.81
CA THR A 830 32.58 20.88 -18.69
C THR A 830 33.41 22.02 -19.24
N ILE A 831 33.03 23.27 -18.95
CA ILE A 831 33.66 24.47 -19.50
C ILE A 831 35.14 24.55 -19.09
N GLY A 832 36.01 25.05 -19.97
CA GLY A 832 37.46 25.08 -19.76
C GLY A 832 38.16 23.71 -19.72
N THR A 833 37.41 22.60 -19.81
CA THR A 833 37.94 21.24 -20.05
C THR A 833 37.54 20.72 -21.44
N HIS A 834 36.43 21.24 -21.98
CA HIS A 834 35.91 20.94 -23.31
C HIS A 834 35.65 22.27 -24.03
N ASP A 835 36.01 22.31 -25.31
CA ASP A 835 35.74 23.45 -26.20
C ASP A 835 34.29 23.40 -26.73
N ILE A 836 33.72 24.55 -27.11
CA ILE A 836 32.34 24.69 -27.60
C ILE A 836 32.33 24.66 -29.13
N ASP A 837 31.50 23.82 -29.77
CA ASP A 837 31.31 23.85 -31.24
C ASP A 837 30.69 25.20 -31.66
N ILE A 838 31.33 25.89 -32.62
CA ILE A 838 30.97 27.25 -33.04
C ILE A 838 29.59 27.37 -33.71
N THR A 839 28.91 26.26 -33.97
CA THR A 839 27.56 26.19 -34.53
C THR A 839 26.51 25.67 -33.55
N GLY A 840 26.90 25.32 -32.32
CA GLY A 840 26.00 24.84 -31.28
C GLY A 840 25.84 25.85 -30.14
N PRO A 841 24.67 26.53 -30.00
CA PRO A 841 24.35 27.23 -28.77
C PRO A 841 24.34 26.26 -27.57
N VAL A 842 24.84 26.73 -26.42
CA VAL A 842 24.96 25.93 -25.20
C VAL A 842 24.27 26.58 -24.01
N ARG A 843 23.82 25.73 -23.09
CA ARG A 843 23.40 26.09 -21.73
C ARG A 843 24.44 25.61 -20.73
N LEU A 844 25.02 26.55 -20.00
CA LEU A 844 26.00 26.36 -18.92
C LEU A 844 25.29 26.50 -17.57
N TYR A 845 25.60 25.60 -16.64
CA TYR A 845 25.01 25.52 -15.31
C TYR A 845 26.03 25.89 -14.22
N SER A 846 25.54 26.21 -13.01
CA SER A 846 26.31 26.80 -11.91
C SER A 846 27.42 25.92 -11.30
N ASN A 847 27.59 24.69 -11.77
CA ASN A 847 28.74 23.81 -11.44
C ASN A 847 29.80 23.72 -12.57
N GLY A 848 29.65 24.48 -13.66
CA GLY A 848 30.54 24.47 -14.82
C GLY A 848 30.24 23.38 -15.87
N LYS A 849 29.18 22.59 -15.69
CA LYS A 849 28.69 21.65 -16.72
C LYS A 849 27.88 22.36 -17.80
N TYR A 850 27.91 21.88 -19.04
CA TYR A 850 27.09 22.41 -20.12
C TYR A 850 26.53 21.34 -21.08
N ARG A 851 25.44 21.69 -21.75
CA ARG A 851 24.83 20.93 -22.87
C ARG A 851 24.61 21.84 -24.08
N TYR A 852 24.56 21.25 -25.28
CA TYR A 852 24.04 21.95 -26.46
C TYR A 852 22.51 22.02 -26.41
N THR A 853 21.93 23.10 -26.92
CA THR A 853 20.47 23.28 -27.02
C THR A 853 19.92 23.09 -28.44
N SER A 854 20.79 22.96 -29.44
CA SER A 854 20.48 22.49 -30.79
C SER A 854 21.59 21.62 -31.36
N ALA A 855 21.34 20.96 -32.49
CA ALA A 855 22.37 20.17 -33.18
C ALA A 855 23.51 21.05 -33.71
N THR A 856 24.74 20.54 -33.63
CA THR A 856 25.94 21.13 -34.25
C THR A 856 26.08 20.68 -35.70
N THR A 857 26.85 21.42 -36.51
CA THR A 857 26.96 21.16 -37.96
C THR A 857 28.39 21.13 -38.52
N THR A 858 29.40 21.55 -37.75
CA THR A 858 30.78 21.66 -38.26
C THR A 858 31.82 20.81 -37.53
N GLY A 859 31.65 20.54 -36.23
CA GLY A 859 32.70 19.92 -35.40
C GLY A 859 33.90 20.84 -35.15
N THR A 860 33.80 22.13 -35.50
CA THR A 860 34.84 23.13 -35.27
C THR A 860 34.61 23.77 -33.91
N SER A 861 35.56 23.66 -32.99
CA SER A 861 35.41 24.13 -31.62
C SER A 861 36.17 25.43 -31.32
N ALA A 862 35.57 26.28 -30.51
CA ALA A 862 36.14 27.49 -29.93
C ALA A 862 36.85 27.18 -28.61
N SER A 863 38.11 27.59 -28.50
CA SER A 863 38.85 27.57 -27.22
C SER A 863 38.35 28.70 -26.32
N PHE A 864 37.21 28.44 -25.67
CA PHE A 864 36.44 29.42 -24.90
C PHE A 864 36.16 28.89 -23.50
N ASN A 865 36.40 29.71 -22.49
CA ASN A 865 36.04 29.43 -21.11
C ASN A 865 35.41 30.66 -20.46
N VAL A 866 34.34 30.45 -19.69
CA VAL A 866 33.68 31.50 -18.89
C VAL A 866 33.31 30.92 -17.53
N THR A 867 33.61 31.68 -16.47
CA THR A 867 33.41 31.25 -15.09
C THR A 867 32.89 32.41 -14.23
N PRO A 868 32.15 32.17 -13.13
CA PRO A 868 31.84 33.22 -12.16
C PRO A 868 33.13 33.78 -11.55
N VAL A 869 33.18 35.08 -11.25
CA VAL A 869 34.28 35.67 -10.48
C VAL A 869 34.26 35.08 -9.06
N GLY A 870 35.27 34.27 -8.74
CA GLY A 870 35.33 33.44 -7.51
C GLY A 870 35.21 31.93 -7.77
N GLY A 871 34.88 31.51 -8.99
CA GLY A 871 34.71 30.11 -9.39
C GLY A 871 33.28 29.60 -9.22
N PHE A 872 33.02 28.38 -9.72
CA PHE A 872 31.71 27.75 -9.62
C PHE A 872 31.38 27.28 -8.19
N PRO A 873 30.20 27.62 -7.64
CA PRO A 873 29.75 27.11 -6.35
C PRO A 873 29.58 25.58 -6.35
N SER A 874 29.91 24.94 -5.23
CA SER A 874 29.83 23.48 -5.09
C SER A 874 28.41 23.03 -4.73
N GLY A 875 27.85 22.12 -5.53
CA GLY A 875 26.51 21.56 -5.30
C GLY A 875 25.35 22.44 -5.80
N ASP A 876 25.64 23.51 -6.54
CA ASP A 876 24.64 24.30 -7.25
C ASP A 876 24.55 23.81 -8.71
N TYR A 877 23.33 23.50 -9.15
CA TYR A 877 23.03 22.95 -10.47
C TYR A 877 22.11 23.87 -11.28
N SER A 878 21.85 25.09 -10.80
CA SER A 878 21.00 26.09 -11.46
C SER A 878 21.53 26.50 -12.85
N GLU A 879 20.64 27.06 -13.68
CA GLU A 879 21.02 27.64 -14.96
C GLU A 879 21.85 28.92 -14.73
N PHE A 880 23.04 28.98 -15.31
CA PHE A 880 24.00 30.06 -15.11
C PHE A 880 24.09 30.99 -16.32
N LEU A 881 24.23 30.45 -17.53
CA LEU A 881 24.50 31.23 -18.73
C LEU A 881 24.12 30.46 -20.00
N ASN A 882 23.43 31.11 -20.94
CA ASN A 882 23.28 30.61 -22.30
C ASN A 882 24.29 31.33 -23.20
N ILE A 883 24.97 30.61 -24.08
CA ILE A 883 26.07 31.12 -24.91
C ILE A 883 25.84 30.69 -26.36
N SER A 884 25.91 31.65 -27.29
CA SER A 884 25.77 31.44 -28.73
C SER A 884 26.95 32.09 -29.45
N ILE A 885 27.88 31.29 -29.97
CA ILE A 885 29.01 31.78 -30.76
C ILE A 885 28.53 32.09 -32.19
N SER A 886 28.94 33.23 -32.76
CA SER A 886 28.61 33.62 -34.14
C SER A 886 29.83 33.81 -35.03
N THR A 887 31.01 34.06 -34.47
CA THR A 887 32.28 34.19 -35.21
C THR A 887 33.44 33.75 -34.33
N TRP A 888 34.36 32.94 -34.89
CA TRP A 888 35.54 32.45 -34.18
C TRP A 888 36.72 32.28 -35.15
N ASN A 889 37.20 33.40 -35.70
CA ASN A 889 38.25 33.35 -36.72
C ASN A 889 39.59 32.95 -36.09
N THR A 890 40.19 31.87 -36.59
CA THR A 890 41.51 31.36 -36.14
C THR A 890 42.67 31.79 -37.05
N SER A 891 42.37 32.63 -38.05
CA SER A 891 43.33 33.26 -38.97
C SER A 891 42.69 34.54 -39.55
N GLY A 892 43.46 35.33 -40.32
CA GLY A 892 42.98 36.60 -40.87
C GLY A 892 42.98 37.71 -39.81
N ASP A 893 41.79 38.23 -39.49
CA ASP A 893 41.56 39.25 -38.45
C ASP A 893 41.52 38.70 -37.02
N TYR A 894 41.44 37.37 -36.86
CA TYR A 894 41.28 36.68 -35.58
C TYR A 894 40.04 37.11 -34.76
N ALA A 895 39.05 37.77 -35.39
CA ALA A 895 37.87 38.29 -34.73
C ALA A 895 37.05 37.17 -34.05
N LYS A 896 36.48 37.48 -32.88
CA LYS A 896 35.57 36.61 -32.13
C LYS A 896 34.29 37.38 -31.81
N THR A 897 33.13 36.75 -32.01
CA THR A 897 31.84 37.30 -31.60
C THR A 897 30.97 36.20 -31.00
N TRP A 898 30.35 36.48 -29.86
CA TRP A 898 29.35 35.61 -29.24
C TRP A 898 28.31 36.43 -28.46
N THR A 899 27.12 35.88 -28.31
CA THR A 899 26.06 36.43 -27.46
C THR A 899 25.91 35.58 -26.21
N GLU A 900 25.78 36.22 -25.06
CA GLU A 900 25.47 35.58 -23.78
C GLU A 900 24.08 36.02 -23.28
N THR A 901 23.40 35.16 -22.52
CA THR A 901 22.14 35.51 -21.86
C THR A 901 21.99 34.82 -20.50
N SER A 902 21.74 35.61 -19.46
CA SER A 902 21.52 35.12 -18.09
C SER A 902 20.62 36.06 -17.29
N THR A 903 20.00 35.49 -16.25
CA THR A 903 19.26 36.21 -15.19
C THR A 903 19.88 36.00 -13.80
N THR A 904 20.96 35.22 -13.71
CA THR A 904 21.60 34.74 -12.46
C THR A 904 23.07 35.13 -12.35
N ALA A 905 23.78 35.28 -13.47
CA ALA A 905 25.16 35.74 -13.52
C ALA A 905 25.29 37.22 -13.09
N THR A 906 26.45 37.59 -12.54
CA THR A 906 26.68 38.93 -11.95
C THR A 906 28.02 39.50 -12.38
N SER A 907 29.11 38.75 -12.19
CA SER A 907 30.42 39.04 -12.76
C SER A 907 31.09 37.75 -13.20
N THR A 908 31.71 37.80 -14.37
CA THR A 908 32.25 36.66 -15.10
C THR A 908 33.70 36.92 -15.50
N LEU A 909 34.50 35.86 -15.47
CA LEU A 909 35.86 35.83 -15.99
C LEU A 909 35.86 35.02 -17.29
N HIS A 910 36.15 35.70 -18.39
CA HIS A 910 36.23 35.14 -19.74
C HIS A 910 37.68 34.88 -20.12
N THR A 911 37.94 33.73 -20.74
CA THR A 911 39.25 33.34 -21.27
C THR A 911 39.08 32.89 -22.71
N ILE A 912 39.74 33.61 -23.62
CA ILE A 912 39.53 33.56 -25.07
C ILE A 912 40.83 33.09 -25.74
N GLY A 913 40.82 31.89 -26.31
CA GLY A 913 41.93 31.32 -27.06
C GLY A 913 41.87 31.59 -28.57
N ASN A 914 42.84 31.01 -29.29
CA ASN A 914 42.98 31.12 -30.74
C ASN A 914 43.08 32.57 -31.26
N LEU A 915 43.76 33.45 -30.51
CA LEU A 915 44.13 34.81 -30.91
C LEU A 915 45.61 34.85 -31.32
N LYS A 916 46.09 35.99 -31.83
CA LYS A 916 47.54 36.23 -31.96
C LYS A 916 48.17 36.29 -30.57
N ALA A 917 49.41 35.81 -30.43
CA ALA A 917 50.16 35.85 -29.16
C ALA A 917 50.78 37.24 -28.91
N ASN A 918 50.88 37.65 -27.65
CA ASN A 918 51.46 38.95 -27.21
C ASN A 918 50.87 40.16 -27.96
N THR A 919 49.58 40.14 -28.25
CA THR A 919 48.87 41.13 -29.08
C THR A 919 47.71 41.74 -28.28
N TYR A 920 47.47 43.05 -28.43
CA TYR A 920 46.32 43.71 -27.81
C TYR A 920 45.04 43.54 -28.62
N TYR A 921 43.95 43.28 -27.91
CA TYR A 921 42.61 43.15 -28.46
C TYR A 921 41.65 44.07 -27.70
N ASN A 922 40.77 44.75 -28.44
CA ASN A 922 39.65 45.49 -27.92
C ASN A 922 38.50 44.53 -27.58
N ILE A 923 37.85 44.77 -26.44
CA ILE A 923 36.64 44.09 -25.99
C ILE A 923 35.48 45.09 -26.07
N LEU A 924 34.55 44.83 -26.97
CA LEU A 924 33.30 45.58 -27.08
C LEU A 924 32.17 44.75 -26.50
N VAL A 925 31.23 45.41 -25.82
CA VAL A 925 29.96 44.84 -25.36
C VAL A 925 28.84 45.67 -25.98
N ASP A 926 27.92 45.02 -26.68
CA ASP A 926 26.84 45.65 -27.44
C ASP A 926 27.37 46.78 -28.34
N SER A 927 28.42 46.46 -29.10
CA SER A 927 29.17 47.36 -29.99
C SER A 927 29.75 48.62 -29.32
N THR A 928 29.84 48.64 -27.99
CA THR A 928 30.44 49.73 -27.19
C THR A 928 31.74 49.26 -26.56
N GLN A 929 32.82 50.04 -26.67
CA GLN A 929 34.11 49.72 -26.04
C GLN A 929 33.95 49.54 -24.52
N TYR A 930 34.35 48.37 -24.00
CA TYR A 930 34.23 48.00 -22.59
C TYR A 930 35.60 47.86 -21.92
N ALA A 931 36.54 47.15 -22.57
CA ALA A 931 37.88 46.89 -22.04
C ALA A 931 38.89 46.62 -23.16
N SER A 932 40.16 46.46 -22.82
CA SER A 932 41.20 45.85 -23.67
C SER A 932 41.81 44.66 -22.96
N MET A 933 42.37 43.71 -23.70
CA MET A 933 43.24 42.67 -23.13
C MET A 933 44.49 42.45 -23.96
N LEU A 934 45.61 42.17 -23.28
CA LEU A 934 46.81 41.59 -23.89
C LEU A 934 46.69 40.07 -23.87
N THR A 935 46.95 39.43 -25.00
CA THR A 935 47.11 37.97 -25.07
C THR A 935 48.47 37.52 -24.58
N ASP A 936 48.55 36.31 -24.04
CA ASP A 936 49.79 35.68 -23.61
C ASP A 936 50.63 35.15 -24.80
N GLY A 937 51.74 34.48 -24.48
CA GLY A 937 52.62 33.83 -25.46
C GLY A 937 52.01 32.64 -26.21
N SER A 938 50.80 32.18 -25.85
CA SER A 938 50.06 31.10 -26.52
C SER A 938 48.92 31.61 -27.42
N GLY A 939 48.57 32.90 -27.34
CA GLY A 939 47.39 33.44 -28.01
C GLY A 939 46.11 33.29 -27.21
N GLN A 940 46.21 33.29 -25.88
CA GLN A 940 45.10 33.32 -24.94
C GLN A 940 45.01 34.69 -24.26
N GLY A 941 43.84 35.33 -24.33
CA GLY A 941 43.52 36.54 -23.57
C GLY A 941 42.48 36.25 -22.47
N THR A 942 42.42 37.12 -21.46
CA THR A 942 41.44 37.02 -20.37
C THR A 942 40.94 38.40 -19.96
N PHE A 943 39.63 38.54 -19.74
CA PHE A 943 39.00 39.76 -19.22
C PHE A 943 37.89 39.44 -18.22
N THR A 944 37.42 40.44 -17.47
CA THR A 944 36.31 40.30 -16.51
C THR A 944 35.16 41.21 -16.91
N TYR A 945 33.97 40.64 -17.11
CA TYR A 945 32.73 41.39 -17.30
C TYR A 945 31.99 41.53 -15.96
N ALA A 946 31.52 42.75 -15.65
CA ALA A 946 30.90 43.09 -14.38
C ALA A 946 29.70 44.05 -14.52
N GLY A 947 29.13 44.19 -15.72
CA GLY A 947 28.02 45.11 -16.00
C GLY A 947 26.66 44.73 -15.38
N GLY A 948 26.56 43.55 -14.77
CA GLY A 948 25.29 42.86 -14.56
C GLY A 948 24.82 42.17 -15.84
N TYR A 949 24.05 41.08 -15.73
CA TYR A 949 23.64 40.30 -16.90
C TYR A 949 22.20 40.54 -17.34
N SER A 950 22.04 40.65 -18.66
CA SER A 950 20.78 40.44 -19.37
C SER A 950 21.05 39.59 -20.62
N THR A 951 20.84 40.11 -21.83
CA THR A 951 21.39 39.58 -23.08
C THR A 951 22.42 40.57 -23.60
N HIS A 952 23.66 40.12 -23.84
CA HIS A 952 24.76 40.96 -24.30
C HIS A 952 25.55 40.25 -25.40
N THR A 953 25.98 41.01 -26.42
CA THR A 953 26.90 40.53 -27.45
C THR A 953 28.30 41.05 -27.18
N PHE A 954 29.28 40.16 -27.18
CA PHE A 954 30.69 40.44 -26.99
C PHE A 954 31.42 40.32 -28.33
N ASP A 955 32.19 41.35 -28.68
CA ASP A 955 33.08 41.36 -29.83
C ASP A 955 34.53 41.53 -29.36
N VAL A 956 35.44 40.73 -29.94
CA VAL A 956 36.89 40.78 -29.69
C VAL A 956 37.60 41.01 -31.01
N THR A 957 38.26 42.15 -31.13
CA THR A 957 38.92 42.62 -32.36
C THR A 957 40.34 43.08 -32.09
N GLU A 958 41.26 42.86 -33.04
CA GLU A 958 42.67 43.24 -32.89
C GLU A 958 42.81 44.76 -32.84
N ASP A 959 43.62 45.26 -31.90
CA ASP A 959 43.71 46.70 -31.68
C ASP A 959 44.55 47.40 -32.76
N THR A 960 43.82 48.05 -33.66
CA THR A 960 44.33 48.81 -34.82
C THR A 960 43.88 50.27 -34.77
N GLY A 961 43.29 50.70 -33.65
CA GLY A 961 42.99 52.11 -33.39
C GLY A 961 44.28 52.87 -33.10
N THR A 962 44.38 54.13 -33.56
CA THR A 962 45.49 55.00 -33.15
C THR A 962 45.10 55.80 -31.89
N PRO A 963 46.06 56.20 -31.04
CA PRO A 963 45.75 56.89 -29.79
C PRO A 963 45.02 58.21 -30.05
N VAL A 964 44.11 58.59 -29.16
CA VAL A 964 43.51 59.92 -29.18
C VAL A 964 44.61 60.95 -28.97
N ALA A 965 44.77 61.85 -29.94
CA ALA A 965 45.88 62.79 -30.00
C ALA A 965 46.07 63.60 -28.71
N ALA A 966 47.28 63.56 -28.15
CA ALA A 966 47.68 64.47 -27.08
C ALA A 966 47.57 65.93 -27.54
N THR A 967 47.32 66.85 -26.60
CA THR A 967 47.36 68.30 -26.87
C THR A 967 48.68 68.87 -26.37
N ALA A 968 49.59 69.21 -27.27
CA ALA A 968 50.86 69.84 -26.94
C ALA A 968 50.64 71.31 -26.57
N THR A 969 51.02 71.70 -25.35
CA THR A 969 50.99 73.11 -24.90
C THR A 969 52.20 73.85 -25.47
N PRO A 970 52.06 75.03 -26.12
CA PRO A 970 53.19 75.76 -26.67
C PRO A 970 54.29 76.04 -25.65
N ALA A 971 55.52 75.69 -25.99
CA ALA A 971 56.69 75.95 -25.15
C ALA A 971 57.09 77.44 -25.23
N ALA A 972 57.39 78.03 -24.08
CA ALA A 972 57.89 79.41 -24.02
C ALA A 972 59.32 79.51 -24.59
N ALA A 973 59.67 80.66 -25.16
CA ALA A 973 61.04 80.93 -25.61
C ALA A 973 62.03 80.90 -24.43
N VAL A 974 63.20 80.30 -24.65
CA VAL A 974 64.26 80.12 -23.63
C VAL A 974 65.56 80.77 -24.04
N SER A 975 66.40 81.08 -23.05
CA SER A 975 67.76 81.62 -23.24
C SER A 975 68.87 80.60 -22.95
N SER A 976 68.52 79.31 -23.01
CA SER A 976 69.40 78.18 -22.73
C SER A 976 69.31 77.14 -23.88
N SER A 977 70.32 76.28 -23.99
CA SER A 977 70.30 75.15 -24.95
C SER A 977 69.45 73.95 -24.47
N SER A 978 68.72 74.11 -23.36
CA SER A 978 67.74 73.15 -22.80
C SER A 978 66.31 73.71 -22.86
N GLN A 979 65.34 72.83 -23.12
CA GLN A 979 63.91 73.11 -23.10
C GLN A 979 63.15 71.97 -22.41
N THR A 980 62.21 72.34 -21.53
CA THR A 980 61.20 71.45 -20.94
C THR A 980 59.94 71.48 -21.81
N PHE A 981 59.44 70.33 -22.22
CA PHE A 981 58.25 70.17 -23.07
C PHE A 981 57.10 69.52 -22.27
N THR A 982 55.86 69.95 -22.50
CA THR A 982 54.67 69.47 -21.77
C THR A 982 53.47 69.26 -22.70
N TRP A 983 52.63 68.28 -22.40
CA TRP A 983 51.41 67.97 -23.14
C TRP A 983 50.28 67.47 -22.23
N ALA A 984 49.04 67.52 -22.69
CA ALA A 984 47.97 66.72 -22.11
C ALA A 984 48.18 65.25 -22.49
N ALA A 985 47.87 64.31 -21.58
CA ALA A 985 47.98 62.88 -21.87
C ALA A 985 47.14 62.50 -23.09
N ALA A 986 47.70 61.65 -23.95
CA ALA A 986 46.91 60.87 -24.91
C ALA A 986 46.11 59.80 -24.16
N SER A 987 45.04 59.32 -24.77
CA SER A 987 44.22 58.23 -24.23
C SER A 987 43.96 57.20 -25.32
N ASP A 988 44.08 55.92 -24.95
CA ASP A 988 43.81 54.78 -25.81
C ASP A 988 43.23 53.64 -24.95
N PRO A 989 42.34 52.76 -25.46
CA PRO A 989 41.80 51.65 -24.67
C PRO A 989 42.86 50.64 -24.22
N SER A 990 43.88 50.35 -25.03
CA SER A 990 45.03 49.52 -24.61
C SER A 990 45.98 50.25 -23.66
N GLY A 991 45.90 51.58 -23.61
CA GLY A 991 46.77 52.47 -22.85
C GLY A 991 48.00 52.92 -23.63
N ILE A 992 48.68 53.96 -23.13
CA ILE A 992 49.86 54.53 -23.79
C ILE A 992 51.13 53.79 -23.32
N ALA A 993 51.87 53.21 -24.26
CA ALA A 993 53.17 52.59 -23.98
C ALA A 993 54.25 53.64 -23.73
N LYS A 994 54.33 54.65 -24.61
CA LYS A 994 55.29 55.74 -24.51
C LYS A 994 54.92 56.96 -25.34
N TYR A 995 55.55 58.07 -25.00
CA TYR A 995 55.64 59.25 -25.84
C TYR A 995 57.05 59.37 -26.44
N GLN A 996 57.13 59.94 -27.64
CA GLN A 996 58.36 60.33 -28.33
C GLN A 996 58.34 61.83 -28.60
N LEU A 997 59.40 62.54 -28.21
CA LEU A 997 59.60 63.95 -28.55
C LEU A 997 60.34 64.02 -29.89
N TYR A 998 59.70 64.62 -30.89
CA TYR A 998 60.34 64.99 -32.14
C TYR A 998 60.61 66.50 -32.17
N THR A 999 61.81 66.89 -32.62
CA THR A 999 62.18 68.29 -32.83
C THR A 999 62.81 68.46 -34.21
N ASP A 1000 62.34 69.44 -34.99
CA ASP A 1000 62.74 69.68 -36.39
C ASP A 1000 62.65 68.43 -37.29
N GLY A 1001 61.64 67.60 -37.03
CA GLY A 1001 61.38 66.34 -37.73
C GLY A 1001 62.24 65.15 -37.27
N ALA A 1002 63.22 65.35 -36.40
CA ALA A 1002 64.09 64.29 -35.87
C ALA A 1002 63.65 63.84 -34.47
N LEU A 1003 63.75 62.54 -34.18
CA LEU A 1003 63.51 61.98 -32.84
C LEU A 1003 64.59 62.51 -31.88
N LYS A 1004 64.16 63.15 -30.79
CA LYS A 1004 65.01 63.85 -29.82
C LYS A 1004 65.09 63.14 -28.48
N VAL A 1005 63.97 62.59 -28.01
CA VAL A 1005 63.86 61.74 -26.80
C VAL A 1005 62.81 60.66 -27.05
N ASP A 1006 63.10 59.43 -26.63
CA ASP A 1006 62.23 58.24 -26.75
C ASP A 1006 61.92 57.68 -25.34
N ASP A 1007 61.02 56.70 -25.26
CA ASP A 1007 60.61 55.97 -24.05
C ASP A 1007 60.12 56.87 -22.90
N ILE A 1008 59.48 58.00 -23.23
CA ILE A 1008 58.95 58.95 -22.25
C ILE A 1008 57.65 58.40 -21.66
N THR A 1009 57.63 58.14 -20.35
CA THR A 1009 56.47 57.59 -19.62
C THR A 1009 55.57 58.65 -18.97
N GLY A 1010 56.04 59.90 -18.87
CA GLY A 1010 55.28 61.04 -18.33
C GLY A 1010 54.72 61.96 -19.42
N THR A 1011 53.95 62.97 -19.03
CA THR A 1011 53.43 64.04 -19.91
C THR A 1011 54.36 65.25 -20.00
N GLN A 1012 55.63 65.07 -19.62
CA GLN A 1012 56.68 66.08 -19.59
C GLN A 1012 58.03 65.43 -19.88
N THR A 1013 58.92 66.13 -20.59
CA THR A 1013 60.33 65.73 -20.76
C THR A 1013 61.23 66.96 -20.90
N GLU A 1014 62.53 66.78 -20.75
CA GLU A 1014 63.54 67.79 -21.05
C GLU A 1014 64.48 67.31 -22.16
N ALA A 1015 64.85 68.21 -23.06
CA ALA A 1015 65.83 67.94 -24.10
C ALA A 1015 66.85 69.07 -24.21
N THR A 1016 68.08 68.73 -24.62
CA THR A 1016 69.22 69.64 -24.63
C THR A 1016 69.92 69.69 -25.99
N GLY A 1017 70.81 70.66 -26.18
CA GLY A 1017 71.59 70.82 -27.40
C GLY A 1017 70.78 71.41 -28.55
N PHE A 1018 69.93 72.39 -28.26
CA PHE A 1018 69.33 73.26 -29.29
C PHE A 1018 70.27 74.40 -29.69
N SER A 1019 70.16 74.83 -30.94
CA SER A 1019 70.92 75.95 -31.53
C SER A 1019 70.20 77.28 -31.32
N CYS A 1020 70.81 78.39 -31.73
CA CYS A 1020 70.14 79.69 -31.77
C CYS A 1020 69.10 79.73 -32.90
N GLY A 1021 67.84 80.07 -32.60
CA GLY A 1021 66.79 80.25 -33.60
C GLY A 1021 65.44 79.62 -33.22
N THR A 1022 64.51 79.64 -34.18
CA THR A 1022 63.20 79.00 -34.07
C THR A 1022 63.32 77.50 -34.32
N HIS A 1023 62.79 76.71 -33.39
CA HIS A 1023 62.73 75.25 -33.44
C HIS A 1023 61.28 74.79 -33.45
N THR A 1024 61.00 73.70 -34.16
CA THR A 1024 59.68 73.05 -34.24
C THR A 1024 59.67 71.76 -33.44
N TRP A 1025 58.52 71.38 -32.88
CA TRP A 1025 58.38 70.13 -32.15
C TRP A 1025 56.95 69.57 -32.19
N TYR A 1026 56.85 68.26 -31.99
CA TYR A 1026 55.59 67.56 -31.72
C TYR A 1026 55.87 66.34 -30.82
N ILE A 1027 54.81 65.82 -30.22
CA ILE A 1027 54.87 64.55 -29.50
C ILE A 1027 54.19 63.49 -30.37
N ARG A 1028 54.82 62.33 -30.50
CA ARG A 1028 54.15 61.11 -30.95
C ARG A 1028 53.71 60.32 -29.73
N ALA A 1029 52.42 60.07 -29.59
CA ALA A 1029 51.91 59.06 -28.66
C ALA A 1029 51.95 57.69 -29.35
N ILE A 1030 52.37 56.66 -28.63
CA ILE A 1030 52.34 55.26 -29.07
C ILE A 1030 51.61 54.46 -28.01
N ASP A 1031 50.54 53.77 -28.40
CA ASP A 1031 49.78 52.88 -27.52
C ASP A 1031 50.50 51.54 -27.26
N ASN A 1032 49.90 50.70 -26.43
CA ASN A 1032 50.43 49.39 -26.10
C ASN A 1032 50.26 48.35 -27.22
N ALA A 1033 49.38 48.57 -28.19
CA ALA A 1033 49.30 47.78 -29.42
C ALA A 1033 50.42 48.13 -30.43
N GLY A 1034 50.97 49.33 -30.32
CA GLY A 1034 52.03 49.88 -31.18
C GLY A 1034 51.53 50.80 -32.30
N ASN A 1035 50.24 51.15 -32.31
CA ASN A 1035 49.74 52.19 -33.20
C ASN A 1035 50.16 53.57 -32.65
N SER A 1036 50.03 54.64 -33.45
CA SER A 1036 50.55 55.95 -33.05
C SER A 1036 49.84 57.14 -33.69
N THR A 1037 49.87 58.28 -32.99
CA THR A 1037 49.31 59.55 -33.42
C THR A 1037 50.22 60.69 -32.99
N ASP A 1038 50.44 61.65 -33.89
CA ASP A 1038 51.22 62.86 -33.64
C ASP A 1038 50.32 64.01 -33.15
N THR A 1039 50.83 64.82 -32.22
CA THR A 1039 50.20 66.11 -31.87
C THR A 1039 50.33 67.11 -33.01
N SER A 1040 49.52 68.18 -32.99
CA SER A 1040 49.81 69.36 -33.81
C SER A 1040 51.22 69.87 -33.55
N THR A 1041 51.98 70.16 -34.62
CA THR A 1041 53.32 70.75 -34.52
C THR A 1041 53.25 72.13 -33.87
N GLN A 1042 54.08 72.34 -32.85
CA GLN A 1042 54.28 73.61 -32.16
C GLN A 1042 55.68 74.16 -32.48
N SER A 1043 55.91 75.42 -32.13
CA SER A 1043 57.23 76.08 -32.29
C SER A 1043 57.66 76.77 -30.99
N PHE A 1044 58.97 76.95 -30.82
CA PHE A 1044 59.59 77.74 -29.74
C PHE A 1044 60.89 78.37 -30.21
N ASP A 1045 61.33 79.45 -29.56
CA ASP A 1045 62.57 80.16 -29.91
C ASP A 1045 63.67 79.96 -28.86
N VAL A 1046 64.88 79.65 -29.31
CA VAL A 1046 66.08 79.59 -28.48
C VAL A 1046 66.90 80.85 -28.68
N THR A 1047 66.81 81.73 -27.69
CA THR A 1047 67.39 83.08 -27.67
C THR A 1047 68.81 83.07 -27.11
N CYS A 1048 69.80 82.95 -27.98
CA CYS A 1048 71.20 83.01 -27.59
C CYS A 1048 71.60 84.40 -27.06
N ALA A 1049 71.69 84.53 -25.74
CA ALA A 1049 72.21 85.72 -25.09
C ALA A 1049 73.70 85.92 -25.44
N GLY A 1050 74.02 87.03 -26.11
CA GLY A 1050 75.40 87.43 -26.46
C GLY A 1050 76.22 87.88 -25.25
N GLY A 1051 76.41 87.00 -24.26
CA GLY A 1051 77.14 87.28 -23.02
C GLY A 1051 78.62 86.94 -23.14
N ILE A 1052 79.50 87.93 -22.92
CA ILE A 1052 80.95 87.73 -22.86
C ILE A 1052 81.32 87.04 -21.54
N PHE A 1053 81.92 85.85 -21.62
CA PHE A 1053 82.37 85.09 -20.46
C PHE A 1053 83.70 85.62 -19.93
N THR A 1054 83.80 85.86 -18.62
CA THR A 1054 84.97 86.49 -17.97
C THR A 1054 85.51 85.70 -16.76
N GLY A 1055 85.21 84.40 -16.67
CA GLY A 1055 85.74 83.48 -15.66
C GLY A 1055 87.03 82.75 -16.08
N PRO A 1056 87.87 82.30 -15.12
CA PRO A 1056 89.13 81.61 -15.42
C PRO A 1056 88.92 80.17 -15.92
N ALA A 1057 89.91 79.66 -16.66
CA ALA A 1057 89.81 78.46 -17.52
C ALA A 1057 89.72 77.08 -16.80
N SER A 1058 89.33 77.03 -15.52
CA SER A 1058 89.20 75.79 -14.74
C SER A 1058 87.77 75.20 -14.72
N SER A 1059 86.82 75.81 -15.44
CA SER A 1059 85.40 75.40 -15.45
C SER A 1059 84.89 74.97 -16.83
N LEU A 1060 85.76 74.46 -17.70
CA LEU A 1060 85.39 73.93 -19.01
C LEU A 1060 84.96 72.46 -18.91
N PRO A 1061 83.79 72.06 -19.48
CA PRO A 1061 83.42 70.66 -19.61
C PRO A 1061 84.48 69.89 -20.42
N GLY A 1062 85.09 68.87 -19.82
CA GLY A 1062 86.08 68.00 -20.48
C GLY A 1062 87.54 68.21 -20.10
N TYR A 1063 87.91 69.13 -19.19
CA TYR A 1063 89.27 69.15 -18.63
C TYR A 1063 89.44 68.02 -17.59
N VAL A 1064 90.35 67.08 -17.85
CA VAL A 1064 90.52 65.85 -17.05
C VAL A 1064 91.73 65.96 -16.14
N ALA A 1065 91.54 65.78 -14.83
CA ALA A 1065 92.64 65.64 -13.86
C ALA A 1065 93.29 64.24 -13.98
N PRO A 1066 94.63 64.12 -13.92
CA PRO A 1066 95.32 62.87 -14.23
C PRO A 1066 95.13 61.79 -13.14
N ARG A 1067 94.94 60.53 -13.58
CA ARG A 1067 95.12 59.33 -12.76
C ARG A 1067 96.58 58.88 -12.83
N MET A 1068 97.10 58.31 -11.74
CA MET A 1068 98.47 57.78 -11.72
C MET A 1068 98.63 56.55 -12.61
N GLN A 1069 99.73 56.51 -13.36
CA GLN A 1069 100.28 55.32 -14.01
C GLN A 1069 101.65 55.02 -13.39
N THR A 1070 102.03 53.74 -13.36
CA THR A 1070 103.42 53.31 -13.17
C THR A 1070 103.88 52.50 -14.39
N VAL A 1071 105.05 52.84 -14.89
CA VAL A 1071 105.69 52.16 -16.02
C VAL A 1071 107.05 51.63 -15.55
N THR A 1072 107.25 50.33 -15.71
CA THR A 1072 108.51 49.64 -15.41
C THR A 1072 108.79 48.68 -16.57
N GLU A 1073 110.02 48.68 -17.06
CA GLU A 1073 110.51 47.79 -18.14
C GLU A 1073 109.57 47.69 -19.37
N GLY A 1074 108.99 48.82 -19.78
CA GLY A 1074 108.19 48.94 -21.01
C GLY A 1074 106.73 48.49 -20.90
N VAL A 1075 106.27 48.05 -19.72
CA VAL A 1075 104.86 47.67 -19.50
C VAL A 1075 104.13 48.79 -18.74
N VAL A 1076 102.95 49.17 -19.23
CA VAL A 1076 102.04 50.10 -18.56
C VAL A 1076 101.12 49.31 -17.64
N THR A 1077 101.04 49.68 -16.36
CA THR A 1077 100.08 49.10 -15.42
C THR A 1077 99.20 50.17 -14.79
N TYR A 1078 97.91 49.87 -14.69
CA TYR A 1078 96.92 50.64 -13.94
C TYR A 1078 96.61 49.91 -12.63
N LEU A 1079 96.29 50.66 -11.57
CA LEU A 1079 96.01 50.10 -10.25
C LEU A 1079 94.53 49.67 -10.13
N ASP A 1080 94.17 48.57 -10.80
CA ASP A 1080 92.87 47.93 -10.63
C ASP A 1080 92.83 47.07 -9.36
N ILE A 1081 91.71 47.13 -8.62
CA ILE A 1081 91.43 46.29 -7.45
C ILE A 1081 90.02 45.66 -7.63
N PRO A 1082 89.84 44.34 -7.39
CA PRO A 1082 88.69 43.55 -7.86
C PRO A 1082 87.45 43.65 -6.91
N VAL A 1083 86.28 43.03 -7.12
CA VAL A 1083 85.93 41.71 -7.73
C VAL A 1083 84.58 41.74 -8.51
N THR A 1084 84.36 40.67 -9.26
CA THR A 1084 83.27 40.32 -10.22
C THR A 1084 81.96 39.81 -9.51
N PRO A 1085 80.97 39.13 -10.17
CA PRO A 1085 79.76 39.83 -10.64
C PRO A 1085 78.41 39.09 -10.40
N VAL A 1086 77.31 39.62 -10.97
CA VAL A 1086 76.00 38.97 -11.25
C VAL A 1086 75.19 38.41 -10.06
N SER A 1087 74.01 39.00 -9.81
CA SER A 1087 72.72 38.28 -9.95
C SER A 1087 71.51 39.25 -9.96
N THR A 1088 70.35 38.77 -10.38
CA THR A 1088 69.07 39.48 -10.47
C THR A 1088 68.36 39.62 -9.12
N ALA A 1089 67.46 40.61 -9.03
CA ALA A 1089 66.47 40.72 -7.95
C ALA A 1089 65.10 41.07 -8.55
N THR A 1090 64.07 40.30 -8.21
CA THR A 1090 62.69 40.43 -8.71
C THR A 1090 61.73 40.55 -7.52
N PRO A 1091 60.71 41.44 -7.55
CA PRO A 1091 59.83 41.66 -6.42
C PRO A 1091 58.77 40.54 -6.24
N THR A 1092 58.88 39.83 -5.11
CA THR A 1092 57.79 39.28 -4.27
C THR A 1092 56.48 38.78 -4.93
N THR A 1093 56.36 37.46 -5.05
CA THR A 1093 55.09 36.69 -5.16
C THR A 1093 54.65 36.21 -3.75
N PRO A 1094 53.34 36.08 -3.43
CA PRO A 1094 52.87 35.77 -2.07
C PRO A 1094 53.17 34.35 -1.56
N THR A 1095 52.95 34.17 -0.26
CA THR A 1095 53.29 32.98 0.56
C THR A 1095 52.61 31.68 0.09
N ALA A 1096 53.41 30.70 -0.32
CA ALA A 1096 52.98 29.32 -0.46
C ALA A 1096 52.95 28.59 0.91
N ILE A 1097 51.88 27.84 1.17
CA ILE A 1097 51.74 27.00 2.37
C ILE A 1097 52.63 25.76 2.22
N GLN A 1098 53.38 25.39 3.26
CA GLN A 1098 54.06 24.09 3.29
C GLN A 1098 53.03 22.96 3.35
N SER A 1099 52.88 22.26 2.23
CA SER A 1099 52.26 20.94 2.17
C SER A 1099 52.96 20.00 3.15
N THR A 1100 52.24 19.54 4.17
CA THR A 1100 52.67 18.36 4.94
C THR A 1100 52.69 17.17 3.99
N ALA A 1101 53.87 16.58 3.76
CA ALA A 1101 54.04 15.46 2.84
C ALA A 1101 52.98 14.36 3.12
N SER A 1102 52.08 14.15 2.16
CA SER A 1102 50.95 13.24 2.31
C SER A 1102 51.48 11.82 2.51
N ALA A 1103 51.33 11.29 3.72
CA ALA A 1103 51.73 9.93 4.03
C ALA A 1103 50.84 8.97 3.22
N THR A 1104 51.43 8.28 2.24
CA THR A 1104 50.72 7.30 1.42
C THR A 1104 50.00 6.28 2.32
N PRO A 1105 48.71 6.00 2.08
CA PRO A 1105 47.88 5.26 3.02
C PRO A 1105 48.32 3.78 3.09
N SER A 1106 49.22 3.50 4.03
CA SER A 1106 49.81 2.19 4.19
C SER A 1106 48.89 1.26 4.98
N PHE A 1107 48.28 0.30 4.29
CA PHE A 1107 47.46 -0.73 4.91
C PHE A 1107 48.38 -1.73 5.65
N VAL A 1108 48.70 -1.44 6.91
CA VAL A 1108 49.69 -2.21 7.68
C VAL A 1108 49.14 -3.57 8.14
N ARG A 1109 47.92 -3.58 8.72
CA ARG A 1109 47.25 -4.78 9.26
C ARG A 1109 46.29 -5.45 8.27
N THR A 1110 45.92 -6.69 8.54
CA THR A 1110 44.86 -7.39 7.78
C THR A 1110 43.48 -6.92 8.20
N LEU A 1111 42.66 -6.50 7.24
CA LEU A 1111 41.25 -6.14 7.44
C LEU A 1111 40.33 -7.27 6.92
N LYS A 1112 39.20 -7.47 7.58
CA LYS A 1112 38.16 -8.47 7.27
C LYS A 1112 36.80 -8.03 7.84
N ARG A 1113 35.70 -8.73 7.52
CA ARG A 1113 34.37 -8.44 8.11
C ARG A 1113 34.46 -8.25 9.64
N GLY A 1114 33.86 -7.18 10.13
CA GLY A 1114 33.91 -6.79 11.55
C GLY A 1114 34.99 -5.77 11.92
N SER A 1115 35.95 -5.48 11.03
CA SER A 1115 37.02 -4.49 11.29
C SER A 1115 36.46 -3.07 11.38
N LYS A 1116 37.04 -2.24 12.25
CA LYS A 1116 36.73 -0.80 12.40
C LYS A 1116 38.01 0.05 12.40
N GLY A 1117 37.92 1.30 11.93
CA GLY A 1117 38.96 2.32 12.06
C GLY A 1117 39.28 3.07 10.77
N ASN A 1118 40.18 4.07 10.86
CA ASN A 1118 40.53 4.95 9.73
C ASN A 1118 41.15 4.19 8.52
N ASP A 1119 41.77 3.05 8.74
CA ASP A 1119 42.27 2.18 7.67
C ASP A 1119 41.15 1.44 6.93
N VAL A 1120 40.00 1.20 7.58
CA VAL A 1120 38.77 0.77 6.90
C VAL A 1120 38.15 1.93 6.12
N THR A 1121 38.14 3.14 6.69
CA THR A 1121 37.70 4.36 5.99
C THR A 1121 38.50 4.59 4.71
N LEU A 1122 39.84 4.54 4.80
CA LEU A 1122 40.75 4.68 3.65
C LEU A 1122 40.53 3.58 2.61
N LEU A 1123 40.30 2.34 3.04
CA LEU A 1123 39.99 1.23 2.12
C LEU A 1123 38.68 1.48 1.37
N GLN A 1124 37.64 1.91 2.07
CA GLN A 1124 36.33 2.20 1.50
C GLN A 1124 36.40 3.39 0.52
N THR A 1125 37.11 4.46 0.89
CA THR A 1125 37.35 5.63 0.01
C THR A 1125 38.15 5.25 -1.25
N PHE A 1126 39.14 4.34 -1.14
CA PHE A 1126 39.83 3.81 -2.31
C PHE A 1126 38.90 2.99 -3.20
N LEU A 1127 38.21 2.00 -2.62
CA LEU A 1127 37.32 1.10 -3.37
C LEU A 1127 36.16 1.85 -4.03
N LYS A 1128 35.66 2.94 -3.44
CA LYS A 1128 34.61 3.81 -4.01
C LYS A 1128 35.00 4.43 -5.36
N LYS A 1129 36.30 4.60 -5.66
CA LYS A 1129 36.76 5.12 -6.96
C LYS A 1129 36.37 4.21 -8.13
N ASP A 1130 36.13 2.93 -7.88
CA ASP A 1130 35.70 1.95 -8.88
C ASP A 1130 34.39 1.30 -8.46
N LEU A 1131 33.27 1.88 -8.90
CA LEU A 1131 31.92 1.37 -8.62
C LEU A 1131 31.65 0.00 -9.27
N THR A 1132 32.51 -0.51 -10.17
CA THR A 1132 32.41 -1.91 -10.63
C THR A 1132 32.91 -2.90 -9.56
N LEU A 1133 33.81 -2.43 -8.68
CA LEU A 1133 34.28 -3.17 -7.51
C LEU A 1133 33.41 -2.90 -6.29
N TYR A 1134 33.05 -1.64 -6.02
CA TYR A 1134 32.26 -1.24 -4.85
C TYR A 1134 31.02 -0.41 -5.24
N PRO A 1135 30.01 -1.01 -5.91
CA PRO A 1135 28.75 -0.32 -6.26
C PRO A 1135 28.10 0.35 -5.05
N GLU A 1136 28.19 -0.29 -3.88
CA GLU A 1136 27.60 0.23 -2.65
C GLU A 1136 28.21 1.58 -2.20
N GLY A 1137 29.44 1.92 -2.61
CA GLY A 1137 30.02 3.27 -2.46
C GLY A 1137 30.08 3.87 -1.05
N LEU A 1138 29.86 3.07 0.00
CA LEU A 1138 29.74 3.54 1.39
C LEU A 1138 31.11 3.68 2.06
N VAL A 1139 31.32 4.80 2.76
CA VAL A 1139 32.47 5.04 3.63
C VAL A 1139 31.95 5.17 5.07
N THR A 1140 32.02 4.06 5.81
CA THR A 1140 31.38 3.89 7.14
C THR A 1140 32.37 3.73 8.28
N SER A 1141 33.68 3.62 7.98
CA SER A 1141 34.73 3.14 8.90
C SER A 1141 34.56 1.70 9.42
N PHE A 1142 33.53 0.97 8.95
CA PHE A 1142 33.20 -0.40 9.37
C PHE A 1142 33.18 -1.37 8.18
N PHE A 1143 33.99 -2.42 8.27
CA PHE A 1143 34.14 -3.43 7.22
C PHE A 1143 32.95 -4.39 7.29
N GLY A 1144 31.85 -3.99 6.65
CA GLY A 1144 30.62 -4.78 6.51
C GLY A 1144 30.63 -5.73 5.30
N PRO A 1145 29.50 -6.42 5.03
CA PRO A 1145 29.37 -7.33 3.90
C PRO A 1145 29.67 -6.68 2.54
N ALA A 1146 29.30 -5.41 2.37
CA ALA A 1146 29.54 -4.67 1.14
C ALA A 1146 31.05 -4.46 0.86
N THR A 1147 31.83 -4.09 1.89
CA THR A 1147 33.30 -3.94 1.79
C THR A 1147 33.97 -5.29 1.53
N GLU A 1148 33.44 -6.38 2.08
CA GLU A 1148 33.90 -7.75 1.79
C GLU A 1148 33.64 -8.15 0.33
N ARG A 1149 32.43 -7.91 -0.20
CA ARG A 1149 32.10 -8.13 -1.61
C ARG A 1149 33.01 -7.31 -2.53
N ALA A 1150 33.32 -6.06 -2.17
CA ALA A 1150 34.25 -5.25 -2.93
C ALA A 1150 35.68 -5.80 -2.94
N ILE A 1151 36.17 -6.33 -1.81
CA ILE A 1151 37.45 -7.04 -1.76
C ILE A 1151 37.43 -8.34 -2.58
N GLN A 1152 36.33 -9.10 -2.58
CA GLN A 1152 36.18 -10.28 -3.44
C GLN A 1152 36.23 -9.92 -4.93
N ARG A 1153 35.50 -8.87 -5.35
CA ARG A 1153 35.57 -8.34 -6.73
C ARG A 1153 36.99 -7.86 -7.08
N PHE A 1154 37.65 -7.13 -6.18
CA PHE A 1154 39.03 -6.65 -6.37
C PHE A 1154 40.02 -7.82 -6.53
N GLN A 1155 39.96 -8.80 -5.64
CA GLN A 1155 40.83 -9.98 -5.69
C GLN A 1155 40.61 -10.82 -6.95
N LYS A 1156 39.38 -10.85 -7.48
CA LYS A 1156 39.08 -11.48 -8.78
C LYS A 1156 39.59 -10.66 -9.97
N LYS A 1157 39.38 -9.33 -9.97
CA LYS A 1157 39.86 -8.40 -11.03
C LYS A 1157 41.38 -8.41 -11.18
N TYR A 1158 42.11 -8.49 -10.06
CA TYR A 1158 43.58 -8.49 -10.02
C TYR A 1158 44.20 -9.90 -9.85
N ASN A 1159 43.46 -10.97 -10.17
CA ASN A 1159 43.95 -12.37 -10.18
C ASN A 1159 44.66 -12.84 -8.88
N ILE A 1160 44.22 -12.34 -7.72
CA ILE A 1160 44.83 -12.63 -6.41
C ILE A 1160 44.28 -13.92 -5.81
N VAL A 1161 42.94 -14.07 -5.84
CA VAL A 1161 42.16 -15.22 -5.39
C VAL A 1161 40.70 -15.04 -5.84
N SER A 1162 40.04 -16.12 -6.26
CA SER A 1162 38.70 -16.09 -6.86
C SER A 1162 37.66 -16.97 -6.16
N SER A 1163 38.04 -17.70 -5.11
CA SER A 1163 37.18 -18.61 -4.35
C SER A 1163 37.70 -18.88 -2.92
N GLY A 1164 36.87 -19.53 -2.09
CA GLY A 1164 37.16 -19.81 -0.68
C GLY A 1164 36.59 -18.74 0.26
N THR A 1165 37.24 -18.53 1.41
CA THR A 1165 36.76 -17.65 2.50
C THR A 1165 37.90 -16.78 3.07
N PRO A 1166 37.58 -15.75 3.88
CA PRO A 1166 38.59 -14.94 4.57
C PRO A 1166 39.58 -15.72 5.44
N THR A 1167 39.20 -16.92 5.90
CA THR A 1167 39.99 -17.80 6.78
C THR A 1167 40.69 -18.94 6.05
N THR A 1168 40.18 -19.40 4.90
CA THR A 1168 40.75 -20.53 4.15
C THR A 1168 41.69 -20.10 3.02
N THR A 1169 41.34 -19.04 2.28
CA THR A 1169 42.11 -18.54 1.12
C THR A 1169 42.42 -17.05 1.20
N GLY A 1170 41.79 -16.33 2.13
CA GLY A 1170 41.83 -14.87 2.23
C GLY A 1170 40.83 -14.16 1.30
N TYR A 1171 39.95 -14.90 0.60
CA TYR A 1171 38.94 -14.32 -0.28
C TYR A 1171 37.93 -13.48 0.53
N GLY A 1172 37.85 -12.17 0.26
CA GLY A 1172 37.09 -11.20 1.07
C GLY A 1172 37.88 -10.50 2.20
N ALA A 1173 39.12 -10.91 2.47
CA ALA A 1173 40.00 -10.23 3.43
C ALA A 1173 41.10 -9.41 2.73
N LEU A 1174 41.41 -8.24 3.29
CA LEU A 1174 42.57 -7.43 2.90
C LEU A 1174 43.88 -8.03 3.48
N GLY A 1175 44.17 -9.28 3.10
CA GLY A 1175 45.39 -10.01 3.49
C GLY A 1175 46.65 -9.48 2.79
N PRO A 1176 47.86 -9.95 3.17
CA PRO A 1176 49.13 -9.36 2.71
C PRO A 1176 49.29 -9.28 1.18
N LYS A 1177 48.83 -10.30 0.43
CA LYS A 1177 48.84 -10.28 -1.05
C LYS A 1177 47.95 -9.17 -1.61
N THR A 1178 46.75 -9.01 -1.06
CA THR A 1178 45.77 -7.98 -1.47
C THR A 1178 46.25 -6.59 -1.08
N ARG A 1179 46.93 -6.42 0.06
CA ARG A 1179 47.56 -5.14 0.45
C ARG A 1179 48.68 -4.75 -0.51
N LYS A 1180 49.57 -5.69 -0.86
CA LYS A 1180 50.63 -5.42 -1.84
C LYS A 1180 50.07 -4.99 -3.21
N ALA A 1181 49.02 -5.65 -3.70
CA ALA A 1181 48.36 -5.28 -4.96
C ALA A 1181 47.71 -3.88 -4.87
N LEU A 1182 46.97 -3.61 -3.79
CA LEU A 1182 46.27 -2.35 -3.59
C LEU A 1182 47.23 -1.18 -3.35
N GLN A 1183 48.39 -1.40 -2.71
CA GLN A 1183 49.45 -0.40 -2.54
C GLN A 1183 50.13 -0.04 -3.88
N GLY A 1184 50.20 -0.97 -4.84
CA GLY A 1184 50.70 -0.67 -6.20
C GLY A 1184 49.77 0.29 -6.96
N LEU A 1185 48.46 0.24 -6.71
CA LEU A 1185 47.42 1.05 -7.36
C LEU A 1185 47.14 2.38 -6.63
N VAL A 1186 48.03 2.78 -5.72
CA VAL A 1186 47.99 4.05 -4.95
C VAL A 1186 49.31 4.83 -5.13
N ALA A 1187 50.21 4.33 -5.98
CA ALA A 1187 51.46 4.97 -6.39
C ALA A 1187 51.44 5.42 -7.86
N GLU A 1188 50.31 5.19 -8.54
CA GLU A 1188 49.87 5.80 -9.80
C GLU A 1188 48.69 6.74 -9.50
#